data_AF-W2UNT6-F1
#
_entry.id   AF-W2UNT6-F1
#
_cell.length_a   1.000
_cell.length_b   1.000
_cell.length_c   1.000
_cell.angle_alpha   90.00
_cell.angle_beta   90.00
_cell.angle_gamma   90.00
#
_symmetry.space_group_name_H-M   'P 1'
#
loop_
_entity.id
_entity.type
_entity.pdbx_description
1 polymer ?
#
loop_
_entity_poly.entity_id
_entity_poly.type
_entity_poly.pdbx_seq_one_letter_code
_entity_poly.pdbx_strand_id
1 'polypeptide(L)'
;MYFKKVFTSVFILFMLINGYGQIFVGERVKIACVGNSITYGMNVENRNHNSYPAQLQAMLGDNYLVENFGVSSRTLTRKGNYPYWKEDAFKKALAFKADIVFIKLGSNDAKAVNRIHLEDYESDYKALINEFKVANPKSRIVLIYPLPSFHSDTTYIWEPVIRDQIIPKIKKVAYDTGVETVDMHQLFMDKSSLVPDKIHPNSLGATIMARRLYEVVKQSSDEKIKITSSEDVKDIRRSDFHGYNQYDFIFKGNAVKIVFPKKPAVGKPWIWRARFFGHEPQTDIALLERGFYVVYSDVANLYGSDEAIQRWNRFYKYLQEQGFAKKGAIEAMSRGGLIAYNWAAKNPDKVACVYADAPVLDILSWPIGNGKYKGSLKDTEQLKKVYGLTADEDLYTFKGSPINKVKRIVRGKYPMLHVCGADDAVVPLDENTQPFTRDIRNSGGDIRTIFKENNGHHPHSLKNPTVIVNFILEATNQKLNLAVVPAPSGEFRSGAGWTKGTDWWKQAEDIDSICANTEDADILLIGNSITQGWGSNRPHVTYKPGKSVLDSLFPNKKIINAGISGDRTQNVLYRIKNGHYEKCRPKVAVITIGVNNFINDDNAVEIVAGIERIVELASSKFSSQTKILLFGPLPTGVESDSDRRMKYNSIHNHLKKLSLPDNVIYCNPVEELTDANGTLNLDLYSNDGIHLKPKGYKVWGGYIENRIKNIQTK
;
A
#
# COMPACT_ATOMS: atom_id res chain seq x y z
N MET A 1 62.14 -32.70 -30.19
CA MET A 1 62.64 -31.74 -31.20
C MET A 1 61.51 -31.46 -32.18
N TYR A 2 60.98 -30.24 -32.13
CA TYR A 2 60.33 -29.46 -33.19
C TYR A 2 59.21 -30.03 -34.10
N PHE A 3 58.04 -29.34 -34.04
CA PHE A 3 57.17 -28.84 -35.15
C PHE A 3 56.58 -29.90 -36.15
N LYS A 4 55.28 -29.96 -36.47
CA LYS A 4 54.42 -28.93 -37.09
C LYS A 4 53.01 -29.51 -37.35
N LYS A 5 51.97 -28.67 -37.13
CA LYS A 5 50.68 -28.53 -37.85
C LYS A 5 50.08 -29.75 -38.58
N VAL A 6 48.88 -30.15 -38.18
CA VAL A 6 47.84 -30.67 -39.08
C VAL A 6 46.60 -29.80 -38.94
N PHE A 7 46.27 -29.13 -40.04
CA PHE A 7 45.03 -28.40 -40.29
C PHE A 7 44.03 -29.39 -40.92
N THR A 8 42.74 -29.15 -40.68
CA THR A 8 41.61 -29.64 -41.49
C THR A 8 41.15 -31.09 -41.26
N SER A 9 40.11 -31.29 -40.45
CA SER A 9 39.04 -32.30 -40.64
C SER A 9 38.03 -32.27 -39.49
N VAL A 10 37.19 -31.22 -39.37
CA VAL A 10 35.85 -31.32 -38.74
C VAL A 10 34.96 -30.21 -39.31
N PHE A 11 34.60 -30.32 -40.58
CA PHE A 11 33.42 -29.67 -41.15
C PHE A 11 32.53 -30.82 -41.61
N ILE A 12 31.22 -30.75 -41.35
CA ILE A 12 30.19 -31.79 -41.53
C ILE A 12 29.95 -32.64 -40.27
N LEU A 13 29.38 -32.04 -39.22
CA LEU A 13 28.33 -32.66 -38.40
C LEU A 13 27.57 -31.63 -37.55
N PHE A 14 27.04 -30.57 -38.16
CA PHE A 14 26.07 -29.68 -37.49
C PHE A 14 25.06 -29.15 -38.51
N MET A 15 24.23 -30.05 -39.03
CA MET A 15 22.95 -29.71 -39.61
C MET A 15 21.94 -30.79 -39.23
N LEU A 16 20.75 -30.33 -38.84
CA LEU A 16 19.52 -31.08 -38.54
C LEU A 16 19.35 -31.60 -37.10
N ILE A 17 19.31 -30.66 -36.15
CA ILE A 17 18.30 -30.73 -35.10
C ILE A 17 17.30 -29.61 -35.40
N ASN A 18 16.26 -29.93 -36.18
CA ASN A 18 15.03 -29.15 -36.19
C ASN A 18 14.41 -29.28 -34.80
N GLY A 19 14.84 -28.41 -33.89
CA GLY A 19 14.20 -28.20 -32.62
C GLY A 19 12.83 -27.58 -32.88
N TYR A 20 11.80 -28.43 -33.00
CA TYR A 20 10.47 -28.04 -32.56
C TYR A 20 10.58 -27.83 -31.05
N GLY A 21 11.04 -26.64 -30.65
CA GLY A 21 10.83 -26.14 -29.31
C GLY A 21 9.34 -25.96 -29.16
N GLN A 22 8.65 -26.99 -28.67
CA GLN A 22 7.37 -26.78 -28.02
C GLN A 22 7.64 -25.79 -26.91
N ILE A 23 7.20 -24.55 -27.11
CA ILE A 23 7.07 -23.58 -26.05
C ILE A 23 6.05 -24.22 -25.10
N PHE A 24 6.53 -24.87 -24.05
CA PHE A 24 5.70 -25.23 -22.91
C PHE A 24 5.27 -23.90 -22.28
N VAL A 25 4.16 -23.35 -22.76
CA VAL A 25 3.43 -22.32 -22.04
C VAL A 25 2.93 -23.02 -20.78
N GLY A 26 3.58 -22.77 -19.64
CA GLY A 26 3.13 -23.28 -18.36
C GLY A 26 1.65 -22.92 -18.15
N GLU A 27 0.88 -23.82 -17.52
CA GLU A 27 -0.54 -23.57 -17.27
C GLU A 27 -0.68 -22.27 -16.44
N ARG A 28 -1.49 -21.33 -16.93
CA ARG A 28 -1.74 -20.05 -16.24
C ARG A 28 -2.41 -20.31 -14.90
N VAL A 29 -2.05 -19.53 -13.89
CA VAL A 29 -2.75 -19.55 -12.59
C VAL A 29 -4.15 -18.98 -12.76
N LYS A 30 -5.18 -19.80 -12.50
CA LYS A 30 -6.58 -19.43 -12.67
C LYS A 30 -7.13 -18.79 -11.40
N ILE A 31 -7.79 -17.64 -11.54
CA ILE A 31 -8.41 -16.90 -10.45
C ILE A 31 -9.90 -16.68 -10.74
N ALA A 32 -10.77 -17.21 -9.87
CA ALA A 32 -12.20 -16.97 -9.95
C ALA A 32 -12.61 -15.84 -9.00
N CYS A 33 -13.17 -14.76 -9.54
CA CYS A 33 -13.81 -13.71 -8.76
C CYS A 33 -15.31 -13.97 -8.66
N VAL A 34 -15.75 -14.56 -7.54
CA VAL A 34 -17.14 -14.95 -7.25
C VAL A 34 -17.79 -13.88 -6.39
N GLY A 35 -19.00 -13.43 -6.74
CA GLY A 35 -19.69 -12.48 -5.88
C GLY A 35 -20.96 -11.87 -6.45
N ASN A 36 -21.36 -10.77 -5.83
CA ASN A 36 -22.59 -10.06 -6.20
C ASN A 36 -22.33 -8.89 -7.18
N SER A 37 -23.18 -7.86 -7.16
CA SER A 37 -23.10 -6.68 -8.03
C SER A 37 -21.77 -5.93 -7.95
N ILE A 38 -21.11 -5.92 -6.78
CA ILE A 38 -19.78 -5.29 -6.64
C ILE A 38 -18.72 -6.08 -7.41
N THR A 39 -18.80 -7.42 -7.42
CA THR A 39 -17.93 -8.27 -8.24
C THR A 39 -18.24 -8.15 -9.72
N TYR A 40 -19.52 -8.10 -10.08
CA TYR A 40 -19.96 -7.88 -11.46
C TYR A 40 -19.43 -6.55 -12.06
N GLY A 41 -19.18 -5.54 -11.21
CA GLY A 41 -18.80 -4.19 -11.62
C GLY A 41 -20.01 -3.32 -11.93
N MET A 42 -21.10 -3.48 -11.19
CA MET A 42 -22.27 -2.60 -11.30
C MET A 42 -21.87 -1.16 -10.99
N ASN A 43 -22.31 -0.23 -11.84
CA ASN A 43 -22.00 1.20 -11.77
C ASN A 43 -20.51 1.56 -11.91
N VAL A 44 -19.66 0.61 -12.32
CA VAL A 44 -18.28 0.89 -12.70
C VAL A 44 -18.23 1.30 -14.17
N GLU A 45 -17.73 2.51 -14.43
CA GLU A 45 -17.52 3.06 -15.76
C GLU A 45 -16.55 2.18 -16.54
N ASN A 46 -16.93 1.80 -17.76
CA ASN A 46 -16.14 0.89 -18.57
C ASN A 46 -15.77 -0.42 -17.83
N ARG A 47 -16.77 -1.06 -17.20
CA ARG A 47 -16.59 -2.21 -16.28
C ARG A 47 -15.73 -3.36 -16.83
N ASN A 48 -15.72 -3.58 -18.15
CA ASN A 48 -14.93 -4.64 -18.77
C ASN A 48 -13.42 -4.41 -18.58
N HIS A 49 -13.02 -3.16 -18.32
CA HIS A 49 -11.66 -2.76 -18.02
C HIS A 49 -11.46 -2.33 -16.56
N ASN A 50 -12.47 -1.69 -15.96
CA ASN A 50 -12.32 -1.02 -14.66
C ASN A 50 -12.95 -1.76 -13.48
N SER A 51 -13.72 -2.84 -13.70
CA SER A 51 -14.14 -3.69 -12.58
C SER A 51 -12.90 -4.25 -11.87
N TYR A 52 -12.99 -4.51 -10.56
CA TYR A 52 -11.80 -4.98 -9.83
C TYR A 52 -11.22 -6.30 -10.39
N PRO A 53 -12.01 -7.25 -10.95
CA PRO A 53 -11.43 -8.42 -11.61
C PRO A 53 -10.64 -8.06 -12.88
N ALA A 54 -11.15 -7.13 -13.69
CA ALA A 54 -10.47 -6.68 -14.91
C ALA A 54 -9.17 -5.92 -14.60
N GLN A 55 -9.20 -5.01 -13.62
CA GLN A 55 -8.01 -4.33 -13.13
C GLN A 55 -7.00 -5.32 -12.54
N LEU A 56 -7.46 -6.35 -11.80
CA LEU A 56 -6.59 -7.40 -11.27
C LEU A 56 -5.93 -8.22 -12.39
N GLN A 57 -6.66 -8.59 -13.45
CA GLN A 57 -6.09 -9.24 -14.65
C GLN A 57 -4.97 -8.41 -15.25
N ALA A 58 -5.22 -7.11 -15.45
CA ALA A 58 -4.27 -6.19 -16.05
C ALA A 58 -2.98 -6.08 -15.22
N MET A 59 -3.09 -6.06 -13.89
CA MET A 59 -1.94 -6.03 -12.98
C MET A 59 -1.15 -7.34 -12.94
N LEU A 60 -1.85 -8.49 -12.99
CA LEU A 60 -1.23 -9.82 -12.90
C LEU A 60 -0.53 -10.25 -14.19
N GLY A 61 -1.04 -9.82 -15.35
CA GLY A 61 -0.51 -10.14 -16.67
C GLY A 61 -0.76 -11.59 -17.10
N ASP A 62 -0.12 -12.00 -18.20
CA ASP A 62 -0.50 -13.20 -18.98
C ASP A 62 -0.19 -14.53 -18.30
N ASN A 63 0.54 -14.53 -17.19
CA ASN A 63 0.78 -15.73 -16.37
C ASN A 63 -0.46 -16.13 -15.54
N TYR A 64 -1.49 -15.28 -15.52
CA TYR A 64 -2.72 -15.47 -14.78
C TYR A 64 -3.92 -15.36 -15.72
N LEU A 65 -4.99 -16.07 -15.37
CA LEU A 65 -6.30 -15.92 -15.98
C LEU A 65 -7.32 -15.61 -14.88
N VAL A 66 -7.79 -14.37 -14.83
CA VAL A 66 -8.76 -13.87 -13.86
C VAL A 66 -10.12 -13.77 -14.55
N GLU A 67 -11.10 -14.49 -14.01
CA GLU A 67 -12.46 -14.51 -14.53
C GLU A 67 -13.46 -13.89 -13.55
N ASN A 68 -14.40 -13.12 -14.10
CA ASN A 68 -15.46 -12.46 -13.34
C ASN A 68 -16.75 -13.28 -13.36
N PHE A 69 -17.07 -13.92 -12.23
CA PHE A 69 -18.31 -14.67 -12.02
C PHE A 69 -19.32 -13.90 -11.16
N GLY A 70 -19.19 -12.58 -11.05
CA GLY A 70 -20.10 -11.74 -10.30
C GLY A 70 -21.50 -11.68 -10.92
N VAL A 71 -22.54 -11.74 -10.10
CA VAL A 71 -23.93 -11.57 -10.55
C VAL A 71 -24.66 -10.59 -9.64
N SER A 72 -25.28 -9.57 -10.22
CA SER A 72 -25.94 -8.50 -9.46
C SER A 72 -27.04 -9.00 -8.52
N SER A 73 -27.20 -8.30 -7.39
CA SER A 73 -28.24 -8.52 -6.38
C SER A 73 -28.22 -9.87 -5.65
N ARG A 74 -27.22 -10.75 -5.88
CA ARG A 74 -27.23 -12.09 -5.31
C ARG A 74 -26.86 -12.17 -3.83
N THR A 75 -27.56 -13.05 -3.11
CA THR A 75 -27.32 -13.46 -1.73
C THR A 75 -26.40 -14.67 -1.66
N LEU A 76 -25.70 -14.80 -0.54
CA LEU A 76 -25.00 -16.04 -0.18
C LEU A 76 -26.00 -17.11 0.24
N THR A 77 -26.98 -16.76 1.06
CA THR A 77 -27.97 -17.70 1.60
C THR A 77 -28.82 -18.31 0.48
N ARG A 78 -29.06 -19.62 0.55
CA ARG A 78 -29.86 -20.39 -0.42
C ARG A 78 -31.34 -20.01 -0.41
N LYS A 79 -31.84 -19.61 0.76
CA LYS A 79 -33.22 -19.18 0.98
C LYS A 79 -33.46 -17.69 0.73
N GLY A 80 -32.39 -16.90 0.52
CA GLY A 80 -32.52 -15.50 0.15
C GLY A 80 -33.31 -15.30 -1.15
N ASN A 81 -33.83 -14.08 -1.36
CA ASN A 81 -34.68 -13.77 -2.49
C ASN A 81 -34.03 -13.99 -3.87
N TYR A 82 -32.70 -13.85 -3.97
CA TYR A 82 -31.91 -14.10 -5.18
C TYR A 82 -30.63 -14.87 -4.85
N PRO A 83 -30.69 -16.20 -4.64
CA PRO A 83 -29.54 -16.97 -4.19
C PRO A 83 -28.53 -17.20 -5.32
N TYR A 84 -27.24 -16.93 -5.07
CA TYR A 84 -26.17 -17.12 -6.06
C TYR A 84 -26.06 -18.58 -6.56
N TRP A 85 -26.47 -19.53 -5.72
CA TRP A 85 -26.51 -20.98 -5.99
C TRP A 85 -27.27 -21.38 -7.26
N LYS A 86 -28.24 -20.56 -7.69
CA LYS A 86 -29.09 -20.84 -8.86
C LYS A 86 -28.51 -20.28 -10.16
N GLU A 87 -27.41 -19.54 -10.10
CA GLU A 87 -26.85 -18.84 -11.26
C GLU A 87 -25.97 -19.74 -12.11
N ASP A 88 -26.02 -19.57 -13.42
CA ASP A 88 -25.07 -20.23 -14.33
C ASP A 88 -23.64 -19.77 -14.09
N ALA A 89 -23.45 -18.55 -13.58
CA ALA A 89 -22.13 -18.06 -13.15
C ALA A 89 -21.50 -18.96 -12.08
N PHE A 90 -22.30 -19.52 -11.15
CA PHE A 90 -21.80 -20.45 -10.14
C PHE A 90 -21.32 -21.75 -10.76
N LYS A 91 -22.12 -22.35 -11.67
CA LYS A 91 -21.73 -23.57 -12.40
C LYS A 91 -20.44 -23.34 -13.21
N LYS A 92 -20.33 -22.19 -13.89
CA LYS A 92 -19.13 -21.82 -14.65
C LYS A 92 -17.91 -21.61 -13.74
N ALA A 93 -18.09 -20.98 -12.57
CA ALA A 93 -17.01 -20.80 -11.60
C ALA A 93 -16.45 -22.14 -11.08
N LEU A 94 -17.32 -23.12 -10.83
CA LEU A 94 -16.89 -24.48 -10.44
C LEU A 94 -16.17 -25.20 -11.60
N ALA A 95 -16.73 -25.13 -12.80
CA ALA A 95 -16.13 -25.73 -14.00
C ALA A 95 -14.77 -25.12 -14.36
N PHE A 96 -14.53 -23.86 -13.97
CA PHE A 96 -13.27 -23.16 -14.20
C PHE A 96 -12.11 -23.70 -13.36
N LYS A 97 -12.38 -24.45 -12.27
CA LYS A 97 -11.39 -25.14 -11.42
C LYS A 97 -10.23 -24.23 -11.00
N ALA A 98 -10.53 -23.01 -10.59
CA ALA A 98 -9.52 -22.00 -10.28
C ALA A 98 -8.53 -22.43 -9.18
N ASP A 99 -7.28 -21.98 -9.31
CA ASP A 99 -6.25 -22.15 -8.27
C ASP A 99 -6.47 -21.20 -7.10
N ILE A 100 -7.05 -20.02 -7.36
CA ILE A 100 -7.45 -19.04 -6.35
C ILE A 100 -8.92 -18.67 -6.55
N VAL A 101 -9.72 -18.73 -5.48
CA VAL A 101 -11.12 -18.31 -5.49
C VAL A 101 -11.31 -17.17 -4.51
N PHE A 102 -11.65 -15.99 -5.03
CA PHE A 102 -12.12 -14.86 -4.25
C PHE A 102 -13.63 -14.92 -4.14
N ILE A 103 -14.18 -14.95 -2.92
CA ILE A 103 -15.63 -14.98 -2.68
C ILE A 103 -16.06 -13.70 -1.97
N LYS A 104 -16.90 -12.89 -2.62
CA LYS A 104 -17.46 -11.65 -2.10
C LYS A 104 -18.99 -11.68 -2.13
N LEU A 105 -19.59 -12.43 -1.22
CA LEU A 105 -21.04 -12.54 -1.00
C LEU A 105 -21.39 -12.16 0.44
N GLY A 106 -22.63 -11.72 0.67
CA GLY A 106 -23.11 -11.28 2.00
C GLY A 106 -23.77 -9.90 2.00
N SER A 107 -23.37 -8.97 1.13
CA SER A 107 -23.96 -7.62 1.14
C SER A 107 -25.49 -7.64 0.93
N ASN A 108 -26.01 -8.46 0.02
CA ASN A 108 -27.46 -8.55 -0.22
C ASN A 108 -28.21 -9.31 0.88
N ASP A 109 -27.53 -10.17 1.64
CA ASP A 109 -28.09 -10.85 2.80
C ASP A 109 -28.40 -9.86 3.93
N ALA A 110 -27.77 -8.67 3.92
CA ALA A 110 -28.06 -7.58 4.85
C ALA A 110 -29.37 -6.83 4.57
N LYS A 111 -30.03 -7.07 3.42
CA LYS A 111 -31.33 -6.45 3.08
C LYS A 111 -32.43 -7.00 3.98
N ALA A 112 -33.41 -6.16 4.35
CA ALA A 112 -34.46 -6.55 5.30
C ALA A 112 -35.15 -7.86 4.93
N VAL A 113 -35.45 -8.06 3.64
CA VAL A 113 -36.12 -9.26 3.12
C VAL A 113 -35.33 -10.56 3.32
N ASN A 114 -34.01 -10.47 3.50
CA ASN A 114 -33.11 -11.63 3.60
C ASN A 114 -32.62 -11.90 5.02
N ARG A 115 -32.83 -10.97 5.96
CA ARG A 115 -32.31 -11.08 7.34
C ARG A 115 -32.85 -12.28 8.09
N ILE A 116 -34.08 -12.69 7.76
CA ILE A 116 -34.73 -13.89 8.29
C ILE A 116 -33.96 -15.18 7.99
N HIS A 117 -33.00 -15.17 7.05
CA HIS A 117 -32.20 -16.32 6.66
C HIS A 117 -30.75 -16.28 7.20
N LEU A 118 -30.39 -15.30 8.04
CA LEU A 118 -29.01 -15.15 8.53
C LEU A 118 -28.55 -16.27 9.48
N GLU A 119 -29.47 -17.06 10.01
CA GLU A 119 -29.15 -18.27 10.77
C GLU A 119 -28.45 -19.33 9.89
N ASP A 120 -28.86 -19.45 8.62
CA ASP A 120 -28.30 -20.38 7.64
C ASP A 120 -26.98 -19.88 7.01
N TYR A 121 -26.60 -18.61 7.25
CA TYR A 121 -25.50 -17.97 6.53
C TYR A 121 -24.17 -18.72 6.71
N GLU A 122 -23.86 -19.18 7.92
CA GLU A 122 -22.59 -19.89 8.19
C GLU A 122 -22.54 -21.27 7.53
N SER A 123 -23.64 -22.04 7.60
CA SER A 123 -23.70 -23.38 7.00
C SER A 123 -23.70 -23.31 5.48
N ASP A 124 -24.43 -22.36 4.89
CA ASP A 124 -24.41 -22.11 3.45
C ASP A 124 -23.02 -21.66 2.98
N TYR A 125 -22.33 -20.77 3.70
CA TYR A 125 -20.99 -20.33 3.29
C TYR A 125 -19.99 -21.50 3.34
N LYS A 126 -20.03 -22.32 4.41
CA LYS A 126 -19.19 -23.52 4.50
C LYS A 126 -19.46 -24.49 3.36
N ALA A 127 -20.73 -24.69 2.99
CA ALA A 127 -21.08 -25.51 1.85
C ALA A 127 -20.54 -24.91 0.53
N LEU A 128 -20.61 -23.59 0.34
CA LEU A 128 -20.10 -22.94 -0.87
C LEU A 128 -18.59 -23.15 -1.02
N ILE A 129 -17.85 -22.98 0.08
CA ILE A 129 -16.41 -23.27 0.15
C ILE A 129 -16.14 -24.73 -0.22
N ASN A 130 -16.94 -25.66 0.30
CA ASN A 130 -16.81 -27.08 0.01
C ASN A 130 -17.02 -27.39 -1.47
N GLU A 131 -17.99 -26.80 -2.16
CA GLU A 131 -18.20 -27.00 -3.60
C GLU A 131 -16.94 -26.63 -4.41
N PHE A 132 -16.30 -25.50 -4.10
CA PHE A 132 -15.05 -25.11 -4.75
C PHE A 132 -13.89 -26.07 -4.42
N LYS A 133 -13.82 -26.56 -3.17
CA LYS A 133 -12.82 -27.57 -2.76
C LYS A 133 -13.04 -28.93 -3.42
N VAL A 134 -14.29 -29.32 -3.67
CA VAL A 134 -14.61 -30.53 -4.43
C VAL A 134 -14.20 -30.36 -5.89
N ALA A 135 -14.51 -29.20 -6.49
CA ALA A 135 -14.14 -28.92 -7.88
C ALA A 135 -12.61 -28.86 -8.10
N ASN A 136 -11.87 -28.30 -7.14
CA ASN A 136 -10.40 -28.33 -7.10
C ASN A 136 -9.90 -28.35 -5.63
N PRO A 137 -9.44 -29.51 -5.11
CA PRO A 137 -8.97 -29.63 -3.72
C PRO A 137 -7.80 -28.72 -3.36
N LYS A 138 -7.00 -28.31 -4.35
CA LYS A 138 -5.83 -27.46 -4.18
C LYS A 138 -6.18 -25.96 -4.18
N SER A 139 -7.42 -25.57 -4.49
CA SER A 139 -7.80 -24.16 -4.57
C SER A 139 -7.52 -23.41 -3.26
N ARG A 140 -6.81 -22.28 -3.37
CA ARG A 140 -6.71 -21.28 -2.30
C ARG A 140 -7.99 -20.46 -2.29
N ILE A 141 -8.74 -20.50 -1.19
CA ILE A 141 -10.01 -19.76 -1.06
C ILE A 141 -9.80 -18.57 -0.14
N VAL A 142 -10.28 -17.40 -0.57
CA VAL A 142 -10.14 -16.14 0.15
C VAL A 142 -11.51 -15.46 0.23
N LEU A 143 -12.00 -15.25 1.45
CA LEU A 143 -13.29 -14.59 1.71
C LEU A 143 -13.10 -13.08 1.81
N ILE A 144 -13.83 -12.33 1.00
CA ILE A 144 -13.75 -10.87 0.97
C ILE A 144 -14.94 -10.31 1.75
N TYR A 145 -14.67 -9.49 2.78
CA TYR A 145 -15.75 -8.86 3.53
C TYR A 145 -16.56 -7.90 2.64
N PRO A 146 -17.87 -7.74 2.89
CA PRO A 146 -18.67 -6.70 2.27
C PRO A 146 -18.02 -5.31 2.41
N LEU A 147 -18.21 -4.44 1.41
CA LEU A 147 -17.92 -3.02 1.61
C LEU A 147 -18.91 -2.44 2.63
N PRO A 148 -18.56 -1.36 3.34
CA PRO A 148 -19.51 -0.67 4.18
C PRO A 148 -20.65 -0.13 3.32
N SER A 149 -21.87 -0.22 3.85
CA SER A 149 -23.00 0.51 3.29
C SER A 149 -23.05 1.92 3.87
N PHE A 150 -23.25 2.90 3.01
CA PHE A 150 -23.46 4.29 3.44
C PHE A 150 -24.94 4.69 3.38
N HIS A 151 -25.83 3.70 3.27
CA HIS A 151 -27.27 3.91 3.23
C HIS A 151 -27.85 3.98 4.66
N SER A 152 -28.77 4.93 4.90
CA SER A 152 -29.47 5.05 6.18
C SER A 152 -30.76 4.22 6.26
N ASP A 153 -31.40 3.97 5.11
CA ASP A 153 -32.60 3.12 5.03
C ASP A 153 -32.31 1.68 5.47
N THR A 154 -33.05 1.26 6.51
CA THR A 154 -32.92 -0.07 7.12
C THR A 154 -33.55 -1.17 6.28
N THR A 155 -34.26 -0.87 5.20
CA THR A 155 -34.83 -1.88 4.29
C THR A 155 -33.81 -2.35 3.23
N TYR A 156 -32.85 -1.49 2.89
CA TYR A 156 -31.76 -1.74 1.96
C TYR A 156 -30.61 -2.55 2.60
N ILE A 157 -29.49 -2.65 1.88
CA ILE A 157 -28.24 -3.21 2.42
C ILE A 157 -27.81 -2.33 3.59
N TRP A 158 -27.98 -2.83 4.82
CA TRP A 158 -27.86 -2.02 6.02
C TRP A 158 -26.57 -2.32 6.77
N GLU A 159 -25.83 -1.26 7.07
CA GLU A 159 -24.46 -1.34 7.59
C GLU A 159 -24.33 -2.04 8.95
N PRO A 160 -25.19 -1.78 9.97
CA PRO A 160 -25.15 -2.52 11.22
C PRO A 160 -25.28 -4.05 11.05
N VAL A 161 -26.07 -4.52 10.08
CA VAL A 161 -26.17 -5.97 9.81
C VAL A 161 -24.91 -6.50 9.14
N ILE A 162 -24.28 -5.71 8.26
CA ILE A 162 -22.96 -6.07 7.70
C ILE A 162 -21.92 -6.20 8.82
N ARG A 163 -21.79 -5.16 9.64
CA ARG A 163 -20.75 -5.04 10.69
C ARG A 163 -20.96 -6.03 11.82
N ASP A 164 -22.18 -6.12 12.35
CA ASP A 164 -22.44 -6.80 13.63
C ASP A 164 -22.93 -8.24 13.45
N GLN A 165 -23.37 -8.63 12.25
CA GLN A 165 -23.89 -9.98 12.00
C GLN A 165 -23.12 -10.71 10.89
N ILE A 166 -22.97 -10.12 9.70
CA ILE A 166 -22.37 -10.81 8.57
C ILE A 166 -20.86 -10.98 8.73
N ILE A 167 -20.10 -9.91 8.99
CA ILE A 167 -18.63 -9.99 9.12
C ILE A 167 -18.21 -10.98 10.24
N PRO A 168 -18.81 -10.96 11.44
CA PRO A 168 -18.53 -11.97 12.47
C PRO A 168 -18.77 -13.40 11.98
N LYS A 169 -19.83 -13.64 11.21
CA LYS A 169 -20.10 -14.96 10.61
C LYS A 169 -19.05 -15.35 9.59
N ILE A 170 -18.58 -14.43 8.75
CA ILE A 170 -17.48 -14.69 7.80
C ILE A 170 -16.19 -15.05 8.55
N LYS A 171 -15.85 -14.31 9.61
CA LYS A 171 -14.69 -14.60 10.48
C LYS A 171 -14.75 -16.01 11.05
N LYS A 172 -15.90 -16.40 11.60
CA LYS A 172 -16.13 -17.76 12.13
C LYS A 172 -16.03 -18.83 11.04
N VAL A 173 -16.63 -18.61 9.87
CA VAL A 173 -16.49 -19.53 8.72
C VAL A 173 -15.02 -19.69 8.32
N ALA A 174 -14.25 -18.60 8.25
CA ALA A 174 -12.84 -18.64 7.91
C ALA A 174 -11.98 -19.34 8.99
N TYR A 175 -12.34 -19.21 10.27
CA TYR A 175 -11.73 -19.96 11.35
C TYR A 175 -12.01 -21.46 11.20
N ASP A 176 -13.28 -21.83 11.08
CA ASP A 176 -13.75 -23.23 11.04
C ASP A 176 -13.24 -24.00 9.81
N THR A 177 -13.13 -23.33 8.66
CA THR A 177 -12.69 -23.95 7.39
C THR A 177 -11.21 -23.75 7.10
N GLY A 178 -10.51 -22.94 7.90
CA GLY A 178 -9.09 -22.66 7.72
C GLY A 178 -8.74 -21.76 6.52
N VAL A 179 -9.72 -21.20 5.81
CA VAL A 179 -9.50 -20.32 4.65
C VAL A 179 -9.04 -18.90 5.07
N GLU A 180 -8.60 -18.12 4.10
CA GLU A 180 -8.11 -16.75 4.28
C GLU A 180 -9.24 -15.71 4.20
N THR A 181 -9.00 -14.51 4.72
CA THR A 181 -9.93 -13.38 4.64
C THR A 181 -9.23 -12.12 4.15
N VAL A 182 -9.98 -11.21 3.52
CA VAL A 182 -9.54 -9.85 3.19
C VAL A 182 -10.58 -8.85 3.67
N ASP A 183 -10.18 -7.96 4.58
CA ASP A 183 -11.05 -6.92 5.12
C ASP A 183 -11.15 -5.72 4.18
N MET A 184 -12.05 -5.82 3.20
CA MET A 184 -12.42 -4.69 2.35
C MET A 184 -13.37 -3.70 3.05
N HIS A 185 -14.02 -4.12 4.14
CA HIS A 185 -14.96 -3.28 4.87
C HIS A 185 -14.21 -2.10 5.49
N GLN A 186 -13.22 -2.43 6.30
CA GLN A 186 -12.33 -1.48 6.97
C GLN A 186 -11.57 -0.59 5.98
N LEU A 187 -11.13 -1.15 4.86
CA LEU A 187 -10.43 -0.40 3.81
C LEU A 187 -11.29 0.71 3.19
N PHE A 188 -12.63 0.57 3.22
CA PHE A 188 -13.58 1.51 2.61
C PHE A 188 -14.35 2.37 3.61
N MET A 189 -14.20 2.17 4.93
CA MET A 189 -14.98 2.87 5.97
C MET A 189 -14.94 4.39 5.87
N ASP A 190 -13.84 4.95 5.37
CA ASP A 190 -13.62 6.39 5.19
C ASP A 190 -13.70 6.84 3.71
N LYS A 191 -14.26 6.01 2.83
CA LYS A 191 -14.23 6.20 1.36
C LYS A 191 -15.61 6.32 0.73
N SER A 192 -16.56 6.94 1.42
CA SER A 192 -17.93 7.14 0.91
C SER A 192 -17.96 7.90 -0.42
N SER A 193 -16.98 8.76 -0.71
CA SER A 193 -16.83 9.47 -2.00
C SER A 193 -16.50 8.55 -3.18
N LEU A 194 -15.98 7.36 -2.91
CA LEU A 194 -15.72 6.32 -3.92
C LEU A 194 -16.91 5.38 -4.11
N VAL A 195 -17.99 5.56 -3.34
CA VAL A 195 -19.19 4.72 -3.35
C VAL A 195 -20.42 5.61 -3.61
N PRO A 196 -20.59 6.12 -4.85
CA PRO A 196 -21.49 7.24 -5.15
C PRO A 196 -22.96 6.95 -4.83
N ASP A 197 -23.42 5.72 -5.07
CA ASP A 197 -24.79 5.27 -4.76
C ASP A 197 -24.93 4.66 -3.35
N LYS A 198 -23.92 4.87 -2.51
CA LYS A 198 -23.82 4.37 -1.13
C LYS A 198 -23.61 2.86 -0.99
N ILE A 199 -23.53 2.10 -2.08
CA ILE A 199 -23.33 0.64 -2.09
C ILE A 199 -22.18 0.17 -3.00
N HIS A 200 -22.15 0.63 -4.25
CA HIS A 200 -21.23 0.18 -5.29
C HIS A 200 -20.04 1.13 -5.42
N PRO A 201 -18.81 0.61 -5.49
CA PRO A 201 -17.65 1.43 -5.76
C PRO A 201 -17.67 1.94 -7.21
N ASN A 202 -17.21 3.18 -7.43
CA ASN A 202 -16.87 3.65 -8.77
C ASN A 202 -15.56 3.01 -9.27
N SER A 203 -15.12 3.38 -10.47
CA SER A 203 -13.89 2.86 -11.09
C SER A 203 -12.61 3.04 -10.25
N LEU A 204 -12.50 4.13 -9.48
CA LEU A 204 -11.36 4.36 -8.58
C LEU A 204 -11.44 3.48 -7.33
N GLY A 205 -12.65 3.26 -6.78
CA GLY A 205 -12.87 2.28 -5.72
C GLY A 205 -12.53 0.85 -6.17
N ALA A 206 -12.97 0.46 -7.36
CA ALA A 206 -12.62 -0.84 -7.95
C ALA A 206 -11.11 -1.02 -8.13
N THR A 207 -10.38 0.05 -8.48
CA THR A 207 -8.90 0.05 -8.55
C THR A 207 -8.27 -0.22 -7.18
N ILE A 208 -8.79 0.36 -6.09
CA ILE A 208 -8.30 0.09 -4.72
C ILE A 208 -8.51 -1.39 -4.37
N MET A 209 -9.68 -1.94 -4.70
CA MET A 209 -9.95 -3.37 -4.47
C MET A 209 -8.96 -4.25 -5.25
N ALA A 210 -8.74 -3.96 -6.54
CA ALA A 210 -7.81 -4.72 -7.37
C ALA A 210 -6.38 -4.69 -6.83
N ARG A 211 -5.88 -3.53 -6.38
CA ARG A 211 -4.56 -3.39 -5.75
C ARG A 211 -4.43 -4.27 -4.51
N ARG A 212 -5.44 -4.27 -3.63
CA ARG A 212 -5.42 -5.10 -2.42
C ARG A 212 -5.44 -6.59 -2.75
N LEU A 213 -6.22 -7.02 -3.74
CA LEU A 213 -6.23 -8.43 -4.17
C LEU A 213 -4.94 -8.83 -4.88
N TYR A 214 -4.31 -7.91 -5.62
CA TYR A 214 -2.99 -8.14 -6.21
C TYR A 214 -1.93 -8.45 -5.13
N GLU A 215 -1.92 -7.70 -4.03
CA GLU A 215 -1.06 -7.99 -2.87
C GLU A 215 -1.28 -9.42 -2.35
N VAL A 216 -2.54 -9.84 -2.19
CA VAL A 216 -2.89 -11.18 -1.70
C VAL A 216 -2.40 -12.28 -2.64
N VAL A 217 -2.51 -12.08 -3.96
CA VAL A 217 -2.01 -13.02 -4.97
C VAL A 217 -0.49 -13.09 -4.96
N LYS A 218 0.20 -11.94 -4.88
CA LYS A 218 1.67 -11.85 -4.93
C LYS A 218 2.37 -12.14 -3.61
N GLN A 219 1.65 -12.23 -2.50
CA GLN A 219 2.21 -12.55 -1.20
C GLN A 219 2.91 -13.91 -1.23
N SER A 220 4.23 -13.88 -1.06
CA SER A 220 5.07 -15.05 -0.82
C SER A 220 4.92 -15.51 0.63
N SER A 221 5.24 -16.78 0.93
CA SER A 221 5.06 -17.31 2.27
C SER A 221 6.14 -18.24 2.78
N ASP A 222 6.31 -18.20 4.09
CA ASP A 222 7.09 -19.15 4.87
C ASP A 222 6.21 -20.21 5.55
N GLU A 223 6.87 -21.25 6.04
CA GLU A 223 6.25 -22.22 6.93
C GLU A 223 5.86 -21.58 8.27
N LYS A 224 4.75 -22.07 8.83
CA LYS A 224 4.31 -21.67 10.17
C LYS A 224 5.29 -22.22 11.22
N ILE A 225 5.59 -21.39 12.22
CA ILE A 225 6.26 -21.86 13.45
C ILE A 225 5.44 -22.97 14.13
N LYS A 226 6.09 -23.72 15.02
CA LYS A 226 5.42 -24.70 15.89
C LYS A 226 5.66 -24.31 17.34
N ILE A 227 4.61 -24.28 18.14
CA ILE A 227 4.74 -24.08 19.59
C ILE A 227 4.64 -25.47 20.23
N THR A 228 5.70 -25.87 20.93
CA THR A 228 5.79 -27.16 21.59
C THR A 228 6.01 -26.99 23.08
N SER A 229 5.37 -27.83 23.89
CA SER A 229 5.57 -27.85 25.34
C SER A 229 7.03 -28.12 25.68
N SER A 230 7.53 -27.47 26.72
CA SER A 230 8.87 -27.66 27.27
C SER A 230 8.88 -27.26 28.75
N GLU A 231 10.03 -27.34 29.41
CA GLU A 231 10.20 -26.81 30.76
C GLU A 231 9.83 -25.32 30.84
N ASP A 232 10.17 -24.57 29.78
CA ASP A 232 9.97 -23.13 29.69
C ASP A 232 8.60 -22.72 29.11
N VAL A 233 7.89 -23.63 28.43
CA VAL A 233 6.60 -23.40 27.74
C VAL A 233 5.55 -24.37 28.28
N LYS A 234 4.58 -23.84 29.04
CA LYS A 234 3.51 -24.60 29.69
C LYS A 234 2.12 -24.08 29.31
N ASP A 235 1.09 -24.88 29.55
CA ASP A 235 -0.33 -24.52 29.42
C ASP A 235 -0.74 -23.96 28.06
N ILE A 236 -0.28 -24.57 26.97
CA ILE A 236 -0.62 -24.14 25.60
C ILE A 236 -2.13 -24.35 25.34
N ARG A 237 -2.83 -23.27 25.03
CA ARG A 237 -4.26 -23.26 24.66
C ARG A 237 -4.42 -22.55 23.33
N ARG A 238 -5.34 -23.04 22.49
CA ARG A 238 -5.68 -22.42 21.21
C ARG A 238 -7.03 -21.71 21.31
N SER A 239 -7.11 -20.50 20.76
CA SER A 239 -8.33 -19.69 20.71
C SER A 239 -8.50 -19.01 19.34
N ASP A 240 -9.68 -18.44 19.09
CA ASP A 240 -9.99 -17.65 17.88
C ASP A 240 -9.74 -16.16 18.15
N PHE A 241 -8.83 -15.57 17.38
CA PHE A 241 -8.60 -14.13 17.31
C PHE A 241 -9.11 -13.61 15.97
N HIS A 242 -10.39 -13.22 15.91
CA HIS A 242 -11.02 -12.61 14.73
C HIS A 242 -10.85 -13.41 13.42
N GLY A 243 -10.91 -14.73 13.47
CA GLY A 243 -10.72 -15.63 12.33
C GLY A 243 -9.35 -16.31 12.30
N TYR A 244 -8.42 -15.93 13.19
CA TYR A 244 -7.04 -16.40 13.23
C TYR A 244 -6.76 -17.29 14.45
N ASN A 245 -5.80 -18.20 14.30
CA ASN A 245 -5.37 -19.04 15.42
C ASN A 245 -4.52 -18.23 16.38
N GLN A 246 -4.98 -18.10 17.61
CA GLN A 246 -4.18 -17.59 18.72
C GLN A 246 -3.74 -18.75 19.60
N TYR A 247 -2.49 -18.67 20.07
CA TYR A 247 -1.95 -19.56 21.08
C TYR A 247 -1.61 -18.77 22.33
N ASP A 248 -2.24 -19.17 23.43
CA ASP A 248 -2.04 -18.65 24.77
C ASP A 248 -1.20 -19.66 25.56
N PHE A 249 -0.12 -19.23 26.22
CA PHE A 249 0.72 -20.13 27.02
C PHE A 249 1.49 -19.38 28.11
N ILE A 250 2.04 -20.13 29.06
CA ILE A 250 2.92 -19.63 30.11
C ILE A 250 4.37 -19.86 29.68
N PHE A 251 5.11 -18.77 29.48
CA PHE A 251 6.54 -18.78 29.17
C PHE A 251 7.37 -18.29 30.36
N LYS A 252 8.16 -19.19 30.97
CA LYS A 252 8.97 -18.90 32.18
C LYS A 252 8.16 -18.19 33.27
N GLY A 253 6.96 -18.70 33.55
CA GLY A 253 6.02 -18.15 34.54
C GLY A 253 5.21 -16.94 34.09
N ASN A 254 5.35 -16.48 32.84
CA ASN A 254 4.69 -15.27 32.33
C ASN A 254 3.66 -15.61 31.26
N ALA A 255 2.47 -15.02 31.33
CA ALA A 255 1.46 -15.17 30.28
C ALA A 255 1.91 -14.49 28.98
N VAL A 256 1.91 -15.26 27.89
CA VAL A 256 2.24 -14.77 26.55
C VAL A 256 1.19 -15.25 25.55
N LYS A 257 1.09 -14.53 24.42
CA LYS A 257 0.18 -14.86 23.32
C LYS A 257 0.88 -14.69 21.98
N ILE A 258 0.57 -15.56 21.02
CA ILE A 258 0.99 -15.43 19.62
C ILE A 258 -0.21 -15.71 18.72
N VAL A 259 -0.58 -14.75 17.88
CA VAL A 259 -1.58 -14.93 16.82
C VAL A 259 -0.88 -15.23 15.50
N PHE A 260 -1.34 -16.27 14.83
CA PHE A 260 -0.73 -16.81 13.63
C PHE A 260 -1.44 -16.27 12.39
N PRO A 261 -0.70 -15.73 11.41
CA PRO A 261 -1.27 -15.47 10.10
C PRO A 261 -1.67 -16.78 9.43
N LYS A 262 -2.69 -16.75 8.58
CA LYS A 262 -3.09 -17.92 7.77
C LYS A 262 -1.96 -18.33 6.82
N LYS A 263 -1.25 -17.33 6.29
CA LYS A 263 -0.10 -17.46 5.39
C LYS A 263 1.06 -16.57 5.90
N PRO A 264 2.03 -17.10 6.65
CA PRO A 264 3.17 -16.31 7.15
C PRO A 264 3.96 -15.68 6.01
N ALA A 265 4.33 -14.41 6.15
CA ALA A 265 5.20 -13.74 5.18
C ALA A 265 6.66 -14.20 5.34
N VAL A 266 7.43 -14.07 4.26
CA VAL A 266 8.84 -14.45 4.22
C VAL A 266 9.64 -13.68 5.28
N GLY A 267 10.46 -14.39 6.03
CA GLY A 267 11.24 -13.87 7.16
C GLY A 267 10.45 -13.81 8.48
N LYS A 268 9.19 -14.28 8.50
CA LYS A 268 8.30 -14.31 9.67
C LYS A 268 8.28 -12.96 10.42
N PRO A 269 7.87 -11.86 9.75
CA PRO A 269 7.76 -10.55 10.37
C PRO A 269 6.69 -10.57 11.46
N TRP A 270 6.81 -9.65 12.41
CA TRP A 270 5.96 -9.66 13.60
C TRP A 270 5.81 -8.29 14.23
N ILE A 271 4.67 -8.12 14.92
CA ILE A 271 4.34 -6.95 15.70
C ILE A 271 4.18 -7.33 17.18
N TRP A 272 4.87 -6.58 18.05
CA TRP A 272 4.78 -6.72 19.50
C TRP A 272 3.79 -5.71 20.07
N ARG A 273 2.70 -6.21 20.63
CA ARG A 273 1.71 -5.39 21.31
C ARG A 273 2.09 -5.16 22.77
N ALA A 274 2.30 -3.90 23.17
CA ALA A 274 2.82 -3.58 24.50
C ALA A 274 1.79 -3.80 25.62
N ARG A 275 0.54 -3.41 25.36
CA ARG A 275 -0.59 -3.43 26.31
C ARG A 275 -1.92 -3.58 25.57
N PHE A 276 -2.99 -3.79 26.31
CA PHE A 276 -4.38 -3.81 25.82
C PHE A 276 -4.59 -4.77 24.63
N PHE A 277 -4.11 -6.00 24.78
CA PHE A 277 -4.19 -7.02 23.74
C PHE A 277 -5.63 -7.21 23.25
N GLY A 278 -5.86 -7.10 21.93
CA GLY A 278 -7.17 -7.26 21.30
C GLY A 278 -8.07 -6.01 21.32
N HIS A 279 -7.67 -4.91 21.95
CA HIS A 279 -8.40 -3.64 21.88
C HIS A 279 -8.14 -2.92 20.55
N GLU A 280 -9.13 -2.38 19.84
CA GLU A 280 -8.89 -1.69 18.54
C GLU A 280 -7.97 -2.48 17.57
N PRO A 281 -8.30 -3.75 17.25
CA PRO A 281 -7.38 -4.71 16.63
C PRO A 281 -7.19 -4.54 15.12
N GLN A 282 -7.73 -3.48 14.52
CA GLN A 282 -7.70 -3.27 13.07
C GLN A 282 -6.31 -3.36 12.43
N THR A 283 -5.29 -2.77 13.07
CA THR A 283 -3.90 -2.83 12.60
C THR A 283 -3.38 -4.27 12.67
N ASP A 284 -3.62 -4.97 13.78
CA ASP A 284 -3.23 -6.36 13.99
C ASP A 284 -3.84 -7.28 12.93
N ILE A 285 -5.14 -7.16 12.68
CA ILE A 285 -5.87 -7.96 11.69
C ILE A 285 -5.32 -7.68 10.29
N ALA A 286 -5.12 -6.42 9.92
CA ALA A 286 -4.60 -6.04 8.61
C ALA A 286 -3.15 -6.51 8.36
N LEU A 287 -2.35 -6.66 9.42
CA LEU A 287 -1.00 -7.23 9.36
C LEU A 287 -1.02 -8.76 9.34
N LEU A 288 -1.94 -9.42 10.08
CA LEU A 288 -2.17 -10.87 10.00
C LEU A 288 -2.56 -11.29 8.57
N GLU A 289 -3.40 -10.51 7.89
CA GLU A 289 -3.74 -10.71 6.47
C GLU A 289 -2.50 -10.61 5.54
N ARG A 290 -1.45 -9.92 5.99
CA ARG A 290 -0.20 -9.73 5.26
C ARG A 290 0.93 -10.62 5.76
N GLY A 291 0.60 -11.59 6.60
CA GLY A 291 1.54 -12.63 7.02
C GLY A 291 2.38 -12.29 8.24
N PHE A 292 2.01 -11.26 9.01
CA PHE A 292 2.68 -10.94 10.26
C PHE A 292 2.14 -11.81 11.40
N TYR A 293 3.01 -12.12 12.35
CA TYR A 293 2.59 -12.61 13.66
C TYR A 293 2.29 -11.45 14.60
N VAL A 294 1.26 -11.59 15.43
CA VAL A 294 0.99 -10.64 16.53
C VAL A 294 1.42 -11.30 17.83
N VAL A 295 2.31 -10.66 18.58
CA VAL A 295 2.85 -11.22 19.82
C VAL A 295 2.55 -10.32 21.02
N TYR A 296 2.37 -10.96 22.17
CA TYR A 296 2.16 -10.30 23.45
C TYR A 296 2.91 -11.04 24.55
N SER A 297 3.56 -10.28 25.42
CA SER A 297 4.12 -10.78 26.67
C SER A 297 3.68 -9.87 27.79
N ASP A 298 2.99 -10.43 28.77
CA ASP A 298 2.37 -9.62 29.80
C ASP A 298 3.41 -8.92 30.68
N VAL A 299 3.32 -7.60 30.71
CA VAL A 299 4.14 -6.68 31.51
C VAL A 299 3.25 -5.60 32.12
N ALA A 300 1.96 -5.93 32.31
CA ALA A 300 1.02 -5.05 33.01
C ALA A 300 1.61 -4.59 34.35
N ASN A 301 1.40 -3.32 34.69
CA ASN A 301 1.79 -2.74 35.97
C ASN A 301 3.30 -2.75 36.26
N LEU A 302 4.16 -2.97 35.26
CA LEU A 302 5.62 -2.87 35.41
C LEU A 302 6.19 -1.55 34.85
N TYR A 303 5.36 -0.67 34.29
CA TYR A 303 5.70 0.74 33.95
C TYR A 303 7.03 0.97 33.19
N GLY A 304 7.49 -0.02 32.41
CA GLY A 304 8.75 0.06 31.66
C GLY A 304 10.00 -0.16 32.49
N SER A 305 9.87 -0.79 33.66
CA SER A 305 10.98 -1.11 34.57
C SER A 305 11.96 -2.12 33.99
N ASP A 306 13.10 -2.32 34.67
CA ASP A 306 14.07 -3.32 34.28
C ASP A 306 13.48 -4.74 34.30
N GLU A 307 12.53 -5.06 35.20
CA GLU A 307 11.82 -6.34 35.18
C GLU A 307 11.02 -6.53 33.88
N ALA A 308 10.26 -5.50 33.46
CA ALA A 308 9.52 -5.53 32.20
C ALA A 308 10.46 -5.76 31.00
N ILE A 309 11.58 -5.03 30.99
CA ILE A 309 12.59 -5.14 29.93
C ILE A 309 13.18 -6.55 29.90
N GLN A 310 13.52 -7.14 31.04
CA GLN A 310 14.08 -8.49 31.09
C GLN A 310 13.07 -9.56 30.69
N ARG A 311 11.79 -9.40 31.05
CA ARG A 311 10.73 -10.29 30.61
C ARG A 311 10.61 -10.29 29.08
N TRP A 312 10.57 -9.12 28.46
CA TRP A 312 10.57 -8.99 27.00
C TRP A 312 11.88 -9.48 26.36
N ASN A 313 13.04 -9.27 26.97
CA ASN A 313 14.31 -9.81 26.45
C ASN A 313 14.29 -11.35 26.38
N ARG A 314 13.79 -12.02 27.42
CA ARG A 314 13.65 -13.48 27.44
C ARG A 314 12.68 -13.96 26.35
N PHE A 315 11.52 -13.30 26.22
CA PHE A 315 10.54 -13.70 25.22
C PHE A 315 11.02 -13.39 23.79
N TYR A 316 11.72 -12.27 23.56
CA TYR A 316 12.39 -11.99 22.28
C TYR A 316 13.35 -13.11 21.89
N LYS A 317 14.16 -13.60 22.83
CA LYS A 317 15.09 -14.70 22.57
C LYS A 317 14.33 -15.96 22.11
N TYR A 318 13.24 -16.30 22.79
CA TYR A 318 12.37 -17.39 22.38
C TYR A 318 11.80 -17.16 20.96
N LEU A 319 11.32 -15.96 20.63
CA LEU A 319 10.84 -15.65 19.28
C LEU A 319 11.95 -15.82 18.23
N GLN A 320 13.19 -15.42 18.53
CA GLN A 320 14.33 -15.66 17.64
C GLN A 320 14.63 -17.16 17.45
N GLU A 321 14.54 -17.96 18.52
CA GLU A 321 14.69 -19.42 18.45
C GLU A 321 13.59 -20.08 17.59
N GLN A 322 12.40 -19.48 17.53
CA GLN A 322 11.31 -19.89 16.62
C GLN A 322 11.48 -19.37 15.18
N GLY A 323 12.55 -18.63 14.89
CA GLY A 323 12.91 -18.14 13.57
C GLY A 323 12.21 -16.85 13.14
N PHE A 324 11.68 -16.06 14.07
CA PHE A 324 11.09 -14.76 13.75
C PHE A 324 12.14 -13.76 13.24
N ALA A 325 11.69 -12.77 12.45
CA ALA A 325 12.55 -11.68 12.00
C ALA A 325 13.34 -11.05 13.17
N LYS A 326 14.63 -10.72 12.95
CA LYS A 326 15.50 -10.12 13.99
C LYS A 326 14.93 -8.82 14.55
N LYS A 327 14.28 -8.02 13.72
CA LYS A 327 13.64 -6.76 14.10
C LYS A 327 12.13 -6.91 14.06
N GLY A 328 11.47 -6.56 15.18
CA GLY A 328 10.01 -6.54 15.28
C GLY A 328 9.46 -5.11 15.22
N ALA A 329 8.24 -4.95 14.70
CA ALA A 329 7.47 -3.73 14.90
C ALA A 329 6.93 -3.69 16.34
N ILE A 330 6.88 -2.52 16.97
CA ILE A 330 6.27 -2.37 18.30
C ILE A 330 5.01 -1.52 18.18
N GLU A 331 3.91 -2.02 18.72
CA GLU A 331 2.68 -1.29 18.93
C GLU A 331 2.53 -0.92 20.42
N ALA A 332 2.36 0.37 20.69
CA ALA A 332 2.11 0.88 22.02
C ALA A 332 0.82 1.70 22.05
N MET A 333 0.03 1.58 23.11
CA MET A 333 -1.14 2.44 23.32
C MET A 333 -1.14 2.95 24.76
N SER A 334 -1.43 4.24 24.97
CA SER A 334 -1.53 4.85 26.29
C SER A 334 -0.29 4.53 27.15
N ARG A 335 -0.47 4.04 28.38
CA ARG A 335 0.60 3.61 29.31
C ARG A 335 1.56 2.54 28.74
N GLY A 336 1.20 1.89 27.62
CA GLY A 336 2.12 1.01 26.88
C GLY A 336 3.34 1.74 26.31
N GLY A 337 3.26 3.07 26.13
CA GLY A 337 4.39 3.90 25.66
C GLY A 337 5.62 3.80 26.57
N LEU A 338 5.41 3.78 27.89
CA LEU A 338 6.48 3.60 28.89
C LEU A 338 7.25 2.30 28.65
N ILE A 339 6.53 1.19 28.42
CA ILE A 339 7.11 -0.13 28.20
C ILE A 339 7.87 -0.15 26.86
N ALA A 340 7.18 0.22 25.78
CA ALA A 340 7.67 0.13 24.42
C ALA A 340 8.98 0.92 24.24
N TYR A 341 8.99 2.19 24.64
CA TYR A 341 10.16 3.04 24.46
C TYR A 341 11.29 2.73 25.44
N ASN A 342 11.01 2.26 26.65
CA ASN A 342 12.06 1.81 27.57
C ASN A 342 12.75 0.54 27.04
N TRP A 343 11.99 -0.41 26.49
CA TRP A 343 12.57 -1.59 25.85
C TRP A 343 13.38 -1.21 24.60
N ALA A 344 12.83 -0.35 23.74
CA ALA A 344 13.49 0.11 22.51
C ALA A 344 14.79 0.89 22.80
N ALA A 345 14.82 1.70 23.86
CA ALA A 345 16.04 2.41 24.29
C ALA A 345 17.17 1.47 24.77
N LYS A 346 16.82 0.27 25.26
CA LYS A 346 17.77 -0.77 25.67
C LYS A 346 18.14 -1.72 24.53
N ASN A 347 17.24 -1.91 23.58
CA ASN A 347 17.34 -2.86 22.47
C ASN A 347 17.17 -2.21 21.07
N PRO A 348 17.90 -1.13 20.76
CA PRO A 348 17.63 -0.33 19.55
C PRO A 348 17.85 -1.10 18.23
N ASP A 349 18.64 -2.16 18.24
CA ASP A 349 18.94 -3.01 17.09
C ASP A 349 17.89 -4.10 16.82
N LYS A 350 16.92 -4.26 17.72
CA LYS A 350 15.81 -5.25 17.63
C LYS A 350 14.49 -4.63 17.17
N VAL A 351 14.47 -3.34 16.90
CA VAL A 351 13.27 -2.58 16.53
C VAL A 351 13.27 -2.29 15.05
N ALA A 352 12.19 -2.67 14.36
CA ALA A 352 11.94 -2.29 12.98
C ALA A 352 11.32 -0.89 12.91
N CYS A 353 10.29 -0.65 13.72
CA CYS A 353 9.63 0.65 13.91
C CYS A 353 8.83 0.65 15.21
N VAL A 354 8.37 1.84 15.63
CA VAL A 354 7.39 1.99 16.71
C VAL A 354 6.16 2.73 16.20
N TYR A 355 5.01 2.08 16.25
CA TYR A 355 3.70 2.72 16.16
C TYR A 355 3.17 2.91 17.58
N ALA A 356 2.85 4.14 17.96
CA ALA A 356 2.39 4.48 19.30
C ALA A 356 1.11 5.34 19.27
N ASP A 357 0.06 4.90 19.94
CA ASP A 357 -1.23 5.60 20.02
C ASP A 357 -1.40 6.27 21.39
N ALA A 358 -1.56 7.59 21.40
CA ALA A 358 -1.61 8.43 22.60
C ALA A 358 -0.62 7.96 23.70
N PRO A 359 0.68 7.78 23.39
CA PRO A 359 1.60 7.11 24.30
C PRO A 359 1.93 7.97 25.50
N VAL A 360 1.91 7.37 26.70
CA VAL A 360 2.56 7.97 27.86
C VAL A 360 4.06 7.87 27.67
N LEU A 361 4.73 9.02 27.74
CA LEU A 361 6.17 9.18 27.53
C LEU A 361 6.87 9.80 28.74
N ASP A 362 6.09 10.38 29.66
CA ASP A 362 6.60 10.89 30.92
C ASP A 362 5.73 10.50 32.12
N ILE A 363 6.38 9.99 33.17
CA ILE A 363 5.70 9.59 34.41
C ILE A 363 5.14 10.80 35.17
N LEU A 364 5.77 11.97 34.99
CA LEU A 364 5.30 13.24 35.56
C LEU A 364 3.93 13.63 35.02
N SER A 365 3.67 13.33 33.74
CA SER A 365 2.33 13.46 33.16
C SER A 365 1.42 12.37 33.71
N TRP A 366 1.64 11.10 33.33
CA TRP A 366 0.90 9.95 33.85
C TRP A 366 1.88 8.92 34.42
N PRO A 367 1.72 8.43 35.67
CA PRO A 367 0.53 8.56 36.50
C PRO A 367 0.53 9.71 37.50
N ILE A 368 1.63 10.46 37.66
CA ILE A 368 1.80 11.40 38.77
C ILE A 368 0.78 12.55 38.72
N GLY A 369 0.52 13.11 37.53
CA GLY A 369 -0.38 14.25 37.38
C GLY A 369 0.26 15.60 37.72
N ASN A 370 1.55 15.75 37.44
CA ASN A 370 2.28 17.01 37.56
C ASN A 370 2.11 17.86 36.29
N GLY A 371 0.85 18.17 35.96
CA GLY A 371 0.46 18.86 34.73
C GLY A 371 -1.06 19.02 34.61
N LYS A 372 -1.56 19.03 33.38
CA LYS A 372 -2.99 19.08 33.01
C LYS A 372 -3.71 17.77 33.36
N TYR A 373 -3.03 16.63 33.25
CA TYR A 373 -3.61 15.38 33.75
C TYR A 373 -3.70 15.40 35.27
N LYS A 374 -4.85 15.00 35.84
CA LYS A 374 -5.13 15.08 37.28
C LYS A 374 -4.39 14.05 38.14
N GLY A 375 -3.68 13.11 37.53
CA GLY A 375 -2.97 12.03 38.24
C GLY A 375 -3.84 10.82 38.57
N SER A 376 -3.17 9.72 38.93
CA SER A 376 -3.76 8.48 39.42
C SER A 376 -2.97 7.99 40.63
N LEU A 377 -3.46 8.27 41.85
CA LEU A 377 -2.80 7.87 43.10
C LEU A 377 -2.49 6.37 43.13
N LYS A 378 -3.44 5.53 42.69
CA LYS A 378 -3.27 4.07 42.63
C LYS A 378 -2.09 3.67 41.73
N ASP A 379 -2.01 4.25 40.54
CA ASP A 379 -0.93 3.93 39.60
C ASP A 379 0.41 4.53 40.05
N THR A 380 0.42 5.69 40.69
CA THR A 380 1.61 6.31 41.28
C THR A 380 2.20 5.46 42.39
N GLU A 381 1.37 4.98 43.33
CA GLU A 381 1.83 4.09 44.41
C GLU A 381 2.35 2.75 43.88
N GLN A 382 1.71 2.21 42.84
CA GLN A 382 2.22 1.01 42.18
C GLN A 382 3.55 1.27 41.47
N LEU A 383 3.69 2.41 40.78
CA LEU A 383 4.93 2.81 40.12
C LEU A 383 6.08 2.93 41.12
N LYS A 384 5.84 3.59 42.27
CA LYS A 384 6.82 3.70 43.36
C LYS A 384 7.31 2.33 43.81
N LYS A 385 6.39 1.40 44.07
CA LYS A 385 6.74 0.02 44.46
C LYS A 385 7.59 -0.69 43.42
N VAL A 386 7.24 -0.55 42.14
CA VAL A 386 7.96 -1.21 41.03
C VAL A 386 9.37 -0.66 40.84
N TYR A 387 9.56 0.65 41.05
CA TYR A 387 10.86 1.30 40.91
C TYR A 387 11.64 1.45 42.22
N GLY A 388 11.07 1.03 43.36
CA GLY A 388 11.68 1.18 44.69
C GLY A 388 11.80 2.64 45.14
N LEU A 389 10.91 3.53 44.69
CA LEU A 389 10.91 4.95 45.06
C LEU A 389 10.17 5.11 46.38
N THR A 390 10.82 5.69 47.39
CA THR A 390 10.27 5.80 48.75
C THR A 390 9.89 7.22 49.12
N ALA A 391 10.59 8.24 48.60
CA ALA A 391 10.25 9.65 48.83
C ALA A 391 9.48 10.22 47.64
N ASP A 392 8.56 11.16 47.87
CA ASP A 392 7.81 11.81 46.80
C ASP A 392 8.71 12.66 45.90
N GLU A 393 9.78 13.22 46.46
CA GLU A 393 10.79 14.00 45.75
C GLU A 393 11.54 13.16 44.70
N ASP A 394 11.67 11.84 44.92
CA ASP A 394 12.32 10.92 43.98
C ASP A 394 11.58 10.86 42.64
N LEU A 395 10.25 11.07 42.64
CA LEU A 395 9.44 11.07 41.43
C LEU A 395 9.82 12.22 40.48
N TYR A 396 10.15 13.39 41.02
CA TYR A 396 10.49 14.59 40.24
C TYR A 396 11.92 14.58 39.69
N THR A 397 12.80 13.78 40.30
CA THR A 397 14.18 13.59 39.85
C THR A 397 14.35 12.31 39.00
N PHE A 398 13.33 11.47 38.92
CA PHE A 398 13.36 10.20 38.18
C PHE A 398 13.64 10.37 36.68
N LYS A 399 14.68 9.68 36.18
CA LYS A 399 15.10 9.71 34.76
C LYS A 399 14.76 8.44 33.98
N GLY A 400 13.82 7.63 34.47
CA GLY A 400 13.42 6.39 33.80
C GLY A 400 12.34 6.54 32.73
N SER A 401 11.70 7.71 32.58
CA SER A 401 10.72 7.96 31.51
C SER A 401 11.35 7.91 30.10
N PRO A 402 10.59 7.49 29.06
CA PRO A 402 10.99 7.60 27.66
C PRO A 402 11.54 8.97 27.24
N ILE A 403 10.94 10.07 27.69
CA ILE A 403 11.40 11.43 27.36
C ILE A 403 12.86 11.69 27.78
N ASN A 404 13.33 11.03 28.84
CA ASN A 404 14.72 11.14 29.31
C ASN A 404 15.71 10.26 28.51
N LYS A 405 15.23 9.47 27.53
CA LYS A 405 16.02 8.43 26.83
C LYS A 405 16.15 8.66 25.32
N VAL A 406 15.75 9.83 24.82
CA VAL A 406 15.75 10.21 23.39
C VAL A 406 17.04 9.80 22.67
N LYS A 407 18.22 10.15 23.18
CA LYS A 407 19.50 9.80 22.55
C LYS A 407 19.69 8.29 22.33
N ARG A 408 19.21 7.46 23.28
CA ARG A 408 19.31 5.99 23.19
C ARG A 408 18.33 5.42 22.17
N ILE A 409 17.13 6.01 22.09
CA ILE A 409 16.07 5.67 21.14
C ILE A 409 16.55 5.96 19.72
N VAL A 410 17.03 7.19 19.46
CA VAL A 410 17.49 7.62 18.13
C VAL A 410 18.67 6.80 17.61
N ARG A 411 19.52 6.27 18.49
CA ARG A 411 20.62 5.35 18.11
C ARG A 411 20.14 4.14 17.29
N GLY A 412 18.88 3.72 17.44
CA GLY A 412 18.30 2.61 16.67
C GLY A 412 18.00 2.92 15.20
N LYS A 413 17.93 4.21 14.82
CA LYS A 413 17.64 4.66 13.44
C LYS A 413 16.40 3.99 12.83
N TYR A 414 15.42 3.65 13.66
CA TYR A 414 14.13 3.13 13.22
C TYR A 414 13.11 4.27 13.17
N PRO A 415 12.15 4.24 12.24
CA PRO A 415 11.12 5.26 12.14
C PRO A 415 10.05 5.08 13.24
N MET A 416 9.42 6.19 13.63
CA MET A 416 8.38 6.26 14.65
C MET A 416 7.12 6.94 14.11
N LEU A 417 5.95 6.41 14.43
CA LEU A 417 4.65 7.00 14.11
C LEU A 417 3.81 7.13 15.37
N HIS A 418 3.44 8.37 15.73
CA HIS A 418 2.48 8.64 16.77
C HIS A 418 1.11 8.97 16.18
N VAL A 419 0.06 8.36 16.72
CA VAL A 419 -1.33 8.75 16.44
C VAL A 419 -1.93 9.22 17.76
N CYS A 420 -2.40 10.46 17.84
CA CYS A 420 -2.89 11.03 19.10
C CYS A 420 -4.19 11.79 18.88
N GLY A 421 -5.02 11.86 19.92
CA GLY A 421 -6.11 12.82 19.97
C GLY A 421 -5.58 14.26 20.07
N ALA A 422 -6.18 15.20 19.34
CA ALA A 422 -5.79 16.61 19.43
C ALA A 422 -6.08 17.20 20.82
N ASP A 423 -7.17 16.74 21.44
CA ASP A 423 -7.70 17.22 22.73
C ASP A 423 -7.56 16.17 23.85
N ASP A 424 -6.48 15.36 23.82
CA ASP A 424 -6.28 14.29 24.80
C ASP A 424 -6.03 14.85 26.21
N ALA A 425 -7.01 14.69 27.11
CA ALA A 425 -6.91 15.12 28.50
C ALA A 425 -6.28 14.08 29.44
N VAL A 426 -6.09 12.83 28.99
CA VAL A 426 -5.50 11.75 29.79
C VAL A 426 -4.00 11.66 29.55
N VAL A 427 -3.58 11.84 28.29
CA VAL A 427 -2.17 11.89 27.88
C VAL A 427 -1.96 13.18 27.06
N PRO A 428 -1.88 14.34 27.73
CA PRO A 428 -1.77 15.64 27.06
C PRO A 428 -0.59 15.71 26.10
N LEU A 429 -0.85 16.26 24.91
CA LEU A 429 0.12 16.35 23.83
C LEU A 429 1.37 17.14 24.23
N ASP A 430 1.18 18.27 24.92
CA ASP A 430 2.25 19.17 25.35
C ASP A 430 3.10 18.63 26.50
N GLU A 431 2.63 17.58 27.17
CA GLU A 431 3.37 16.85 28.21
C GLU A 431 4.07 15.59 27.68
N ASN A 432 3.58 15.01 26.58
CA ASN A 432 4.06 13.73 26.05
C ASN A 432 4.55 13.85 24.60
N THR A 433 3.65 13.70 23.62
CA THR A 433 4.04 13.52 22.21
C THR A 433 4.76 14.73 21.63
N GLN A 434 4.35 15.96 21.94
CA GLN A 434 4.98 17.17 21.39
C GLN A 434 6.43 17.35 21.84
N PRO A 435 6.75 17.39 23.16
CA PRO A 435 8.14 17.54 23.59
C PRO A 435 9.00 16.35 23.14
N PHE A 436 8.48 15.12 23.20
CA PHE A 436 9.19 13.95 22.70
C PHE A 436 9.50 14.04 21.20
N THR A 437 8.53 14.43 20.37
CA THR A 437 8.71 14.58 18.91
C THR A 437 9.75 15.64 18.60
N ARG A 438 9.69 16.79 19.27
CA ARG A 438 10.68 17.86 19.13
C ARG A 438 12.09 17.34 19.45
N ASP A 439 12.25 16.65 20.58
CA ASP A 439 13.56 16.23 21.03
C ASP A 439 14.14 15.09 20.17
N ILE A 440 13.30 14.18 19.67
CA ILE A 440 13.67 13.15 18.69
C ILE A 440 14.17 13.81 17.40
N ARG A 441 13.42 14.78 16.85
CA ARG A 441 13.82 15.50 15.62
C ARG A 441 15.12 16.28 15.81
N ASN A 442 15.25 17.00 16.92
CA ASN A 442 16.49 17.71 17.28
C ASN A 442 17.70 16.78 17.43
N SER A 443 17.46 15.51 17.77
CA SER A 443 18.50 14.49 17.87
C SER A 443 18.76 13.74 16.56
N GLY A 444 18.07 14.11 15.46
CA GLY A 444 18.21 13.47 14.14
C GLY A 444 17.41 12.16 13.98
N GLY A 445 16.40 11.92 14.81
CA GLY A 445 15.50 10.76 14.68
C GLY A 445 14.33 10.99 13.73
N ASP A 446 13.78 9.90 13.19
CA ASP A 446 12.63 9.93 12.27
C ASP A 446 11.32 9.68 13.04
N ILE A 447 10.50 10.71 13.17
CA ILE A 447 9.19 10.64 13.83
C ILE A 447 8.13 11.48 13.09
N ARG A 448 6.98 10.83 12.84
CA ARG A 448 5.78 11.45 12.30
C ARG A 448 4.64 11.38 13.31
N THR A 449 3.76 12.36 13.26
CA THR A 449 2.62 12.50 14.17
C THR A 449 1.34 12.70 13.36
N ILE A 450 0.28 11.99 13.72
CA ILE A 450 -1.08 12.18 13.21
C ILE A 450 -1.94 12.63 14.39
N PHE A 451 -2.56 13.79 14.26
CA PHE A 451 -3.51 14.30 15.24
C PHE A 451 -4.94 14.09 14.75
N LYS A 452 -5.75 13.44 15.59
CA LYS A 452 -7.17 13.17 15.34
C LYS A 452 -7.97 14.30 15.96
N GLU A 453 -8.51 15.19 15.12
CA GLU A 453 -9.37 16.30 15.53
C GLU A 453 -10.62 15.79 16.26
N ASN A 454 -11.00 16.44 17.37
CA ASN A 454 -12.17 16.10 18.19
C ASN A 454 -12.18 14.65 18.74
N ASN A 455 -11.04 13.97 18.75
CA ASN A 455 -10.86 12.72 19.46
C ASN A 455 -10.00 13.03 20.68
N GLY A 456 -10.55 12.87 21.89
CA GLY A 456 -9.77 12.91 23.12
C GLY A 456 -8.85 11.67 23.22
N HIS A 457 -8.75 11.08 24.41
CA HIS A 457 -7.91 9.88 24.59
C HIS A 457 -8.37 8.65 23.78
N HIS A 458 -9.67 8.54 23.56
CA HIS A 458 -10.30 7.45 22.83
C HIS A 458 -11.15 7.98 21.67
N PRO A 459 -11.37 7.18 20.61
CA PRO A 459 -10.86 5.82 20.40
C PRO A 459 -9.37 5.79 20.04
N HIS A 460 -8.68 4.68 20.37
CA HIS A 460 -7.33 4.42 19.89
C HIS A 460 -7.35 3.96 18.43
N SER A 461 -6.20 4.06 17.77
CA SER A 461 -5.98 3.69 16.37
C SER A 461 -6.82 4.52 15.39
N LEU A 462 -6.76 4.16 14.10
CA LEU A 462 -7.53 4.75 13.01
C LEU A 462 -8.56 3.74 12.53
N LYS A 463 -9.80 4.20 12.25
CA LYS A 463 -10.86 3.33 11.70
C LYS A 463 -10.41 2.61 10.43
N ASN A 464 -9.65 3.30 9.57
CA ASN A 464 -8.92 2.72 8.46
C ASN A 464 -7.42 2.72 8.83
N PRO A 465 -6.80 1.57 9.15
CA PRO A 465 -5.42 1.51 9.63
C PRO A 465 -4.39 1.57 8.49
N THR A 466 -4.78 1.82 7.24
CA THR A 466 -3.89 1.73 6.06
C THR A 466 -2.59 2.52 6.24
N VAL A 467 -2.65 3.73 6.81
CA VAL A 467 -1.44 4.55 7.05
C VAL A 467 -0.49 3.88 8.05
N ILE A 468 -1.02 3.31 9.13
CA ILE A 468 -0.25 2.58 10.14
C ILE A 468 0.34 1.29 9.55
N VAL A 469 -0.47 0.55 8.80
CA VAL A 469 -0.06 -0.71 8.16
C VAL A 469 1.05 -0.45 7.14
N ASN A 470 0.90 0.54 6.26
CA ASN A 470 1.94 0.90 5.28
C ASN A 470 3.24 1.31 5.96
N PHE A 471 3.17 2.10 7.03
CA PHE A 471 4.32 2.46 7.84
C PHE A 471 5.09 1.24 8.37
N ILE A 472 4.37 0.24 8.89
CA ILE A 472 4.97 -1.00 9.41
C ILE A 472 5.54 -1.86 8.27
N LEU A 473 4.82 -2.00 7.16
CA LEU A 473 5.27 -2.75 5.99
C LEU A 473 6.53 -2.14 5.37
N GLU A 474 6.64 -0.82 5.33
CA GLU A 474 7.84 -0.11 4.86
C GLU A 474 9.03 -0.39 5.78
N ALA A 475 8.85 -0.20 7.09
CA ALA A 475 9.93 -0.39 8.06
C ALA A 475 10.44 -1.83 8.18
N THR A 476 9.64 -2.80 7.73
CA THR A 476 9.97 -4.23 7.74
C THR A 476 10.32 -4.80 6.37
N ASN A 477 10.38 -3.95 5.33
CA ASN A 477 10.60 -4.34 3.93
C ASN A 477 9.59 -5.35 3.39
N GLN A 478 8.33 -5.27 3.84
CA GLN A 478 7.21 -6.11 3.42
C GLN A 478 6.22 -5.38 2.50
N LYS A 479 6.38 -4.06 2.29
CA LYS A 479 5.51 -3.30 1.38
C LYS A 479 5.83 -3.67 -0.07
N LEU A 480 4.79 -4.05 -0.82
CA LEU A 480 4.91 -4.28 -2.25
C LEU A 480 4.93 -2.94 -2.98
N ASN A 481 6.00 -2.69 -3.74
CA ASN A 481 6.07 -1.49 -4.56
C ASN A 481 5.12 -1.61 -5.77
N LEU A 482 3.96 -0.96 -5.72
CA LEU A 482 3.00 -0.96 -6.81
C LEU A 482 3.34 0.04 -7.93
N ALA A 483 4.29 0.95 -7.70
CA ALA A 483 4.73 1.92 -8.69
C ALA A 483 5.49 1.27 -9.86
N VAL A 484 6.02 0.05 -9.68
CA VAL A 484 6.72 -0.74 -10.72
C VAL A 484 5.81 -1.74 -11.44
N VAL A 485 4.56 -1.90 -11.00
CA VAL A 485 3.62 -2.89 -11.57
C VAL A 485 2.83 -2.21 -12.68
N PRO A 486 2.97 -2.60 -13.97
CA PRO A 486 2.16 -2.02 -15.03
C PRO A 486 0.66 -2.22 -14.74
N ALA A 487 -0.09 -1.13 -14.63
CA ALA A 487 -1.52 -1.16 -14.37
C ALA A 487 -2.25 0.01 -15.07
N PRO A 488 -3.41 -0.22 -15.71
CA PRO A 488 -4.19 0.87 -16.28
C PRO A 488 -4.79 1.75 -15.17
N SER A 489 -5.20 2.96 -15.51
CA SER A 489 -5.91 3.83 -14.56
C SER A 489 -7.41 3.61 -14.66
N GLY A 490 -8.11 3.64 -13.52
CA GLY A 490 -9.57 3.68 -13.46
C GLY A 490 -10.16 5.09 -13.50
N GLU A 491 -9.40 6.10 -13.93
CA GLU A 491 -9.88 7.49 -14.01
C GLU A 491 -10.90 7.67 -15.13
N PHE A 492 -12.03 8.31 -14.80
CA PHE A 492 -13.18 8.49 -15.69
C PHE A 492 -13.76 9.91 -15.60
N ARG A 493 -13.26 10.75 -14.68
CA ARG A 493 -13.85 12.04 -14.37
C ARG A 493 -13.42 13.09 -15.39
N SER A 494 -14.36 13.87 -15.89
CA SER A 494 -14.11 14.97 -16.84
C SER A 494 -13.20 16.07 -16.29
N GLY A 495 -13.11 16.22 -14.96
CA GLY A 495 -12.17 17.11 -14.28
C GLY A 495 -10.69 16.83 -14.61
N ALA A 496 -10.38 15.70 -15.26
CA ALA A 496 -9.09 15.38 -15.82
C ALA A 496 -8.73 16.19 -17.10
N GLY A 497 -9.63 17.07 -17.58
CA GLY A 497 -9.42 17.93 -18.75
C GLY A 497 -9.75 17.23 -20.07
N TRP A 498 -10.76 16.36 -20.06
CA TRP A 498 -11.20 15.58 -21.21
C TRP A 498 -12.60 15.98 -21.68
N THR A 499 -12.95 15.64 -22.92
CA THR A 499 -14.32 15.80 -23.42
C THR A 499 -15.28 14.88 -22.63
N LYS A 500 -16.49 15.37 -22.34
CA LYS A 500 -17.50 14.61 -21.58
C LYS A 500 -17.76 13.25 -22.23
N GLY A 501 -17.83 12.19 -21.42
CA GLY A 501 -18.07 10.83 -21.89
C GLY A 501 -16.82 10.06 -22.32
N THR A 502 -15.63 10.67 -22.22
CA THR A 502 -14.35 9.96 -22.41
C THR A 502 -13.70 9.66 -21.07
N ASP A 503 -12.97 8.55 -21.00
CA ASP A 503 -12.25 8.06 -19.83
C ASP A 503 -10.75 7.89 -20.14
N TRP A 504 -9.99 7.36 -19.17
CA TRP A 504 -8.57 7.08 -19.35
C TRP A 504 -8.28 6.15 -20.53
N TRP A 505 -9.12 5.13 -20.76
CA TRP A 505 -8.94 4.16 -21.84
C TRP A 505 -9.05 4.84 -23.20
N LYS A 506 -10.06 5.70 -23.39
CA LYS A 506 -10.19 6.46 -24.63
C LYS A 506 -8.97 7.33 -24.90
N GLN A 507 -8.41 7.97 -23.86
CA GLN A 507 -7.17 8.74 -24.01
C GLN A 507 -5.97 7.87 -24.38
N ALA A 508 -5.85 6.68 -23.77
CA ALA A 508 -4.77 5.74 -24.05
C ALA A 508 -4.85 5.18 -25.49
N GLU A 509 -6.06 4.81 -25.94
CA GLU A 509 -6.34 4.33 -27.31
C GLU A 509 -6.03 5.41 -28.37
N ASP A 510 -6.42 6.66 -28.13
CA ASP A 510 -6.12 7.76 -29.04
C ASP A 510 -4.62 7.97 -29.20
N ILE A 511 -3.87 7.96 -28.09
CA ILE A 511 -2.40 8.08 -28.14
C ILE A 511 -1.80 6.90 -28.89
N ASP A 512 -2.27 5.68 -28.61
CA ASP A 512 -1.77 4.47 -29.26
C ASP A 512 -1.95 4.55 -30.77
N SER A 513 -3.15 4.93 -31.20
CA SER A 513 -3.48 5.13 -32.60
C SER A 513 -2.63 6.23 -33.25
N ILE A 514 -2.44 7.37 -32.57
CA ILE A 514 -1.57 8.46 -33.07
C ILE A 514 -0.14 7.96 -33.24
N CYS A 515 0.40 7.20 -32.28
CA CYS A 515 1.76 6.66 -32.37
C CYS A 515 1.89 5.61 -33.49
N ALA A 516 0.89 4.73 -33.64
CA ALA A 516 0.89 3.70 -34.66
C ALA A 516 0.82 4.27 -36.10
N ASN A 517 0.16 5.42 -36.28
CA ASN A 517 -0.10 6.01 -37.60
C ASN A 517 0.77 7.23 -37.94
N THR A 518 1.68 7.64 -37.06
CA THR A 518 2.62 8.74 -37.33
C THR A 518 3.99 8.17 -37.64
N GLU A 519 4.58 8.50 -38.78
CA GLU A 519 5.95 8.13 -39.08
C GLU A 519 6.95 9.25 -38.75
N ASP A 520 8.07 8.84 -38.14
CA ASP A 520 9.25 9.66 -37.85
C ASP A 520 8.91 10.95 -37.10
N ALA A 521 8.37 10.79 -35.89
CA ALA A 521 8.09 11.89 -34.98
C ALA A 521 9.41 12.58 -34.56
N ASP A 522 9.41 13.92 -34.53
CA ASP A 522 10.56 14.67 -34.02
C ASP A 522 10.60 14.59 -32.49
N ILE A 523 9.44 14.72 -31.83
CA ILE A 523 9.33 14.71 -30.36
C ILE A 523 8.10 13.89 -29.92
N LEU A 524 8.31 12.94 -29.01
CA LEU A 524 7.25 12.23 -28.28
C LEU A 524 7.26 12.65 -26.81
N LEU A 525 6.20 13.33 -26.35
CA LEU A 525 6.05 13.78 -24.97
C LEU A 525 5.26 12.75 -24.17
N ILE A 526 5.85 12.10 -23.15
CA ILE A 526 5.21 11.06 -22.34
C ILE A 526 5.13 11.52 -20.88
N GLY A 527 3.93 11.45 -20.30
CA GLY A 527 3.77 11.79 -18.90
C GLY A 527 2.33 11.91 -18.43
N ASN A 528 2.11 12.83 -17.51
CA ASN A 528 0.83 13.02 -16.82
C ASN A 528 0.08 14.30 -17.26
N SER A 529 -0.70 14.92 -16.36
CA SER A 529 -1.46 16.17 -16.59
C SER A 529 -0.58 17.33 -17.08
N ILE A 530 0.64 17.46 -16.55
CA ILE A 530 1.58 18.51 -16.96
C ILE A 530 2.03 18.28 -18.41
N THR A 531 2.22 17.02 -18.81
CA THR A 531 2.52 16.69 -20.21
C THR A 531 1.29 16.85 -21.10
N GLN A 532 0.11 16.44 -20.63
CA GLN A 532 -1.17 16.63 -21.33
C GLN A 532 -1.41 18.11 -21.65
N GLY A 533 -1.03 19.02 -20.75
CA GLY A 533 -1.25 20.45 -20.91
C GLY A 533 -0.52 21.10 -22.10
N TRP A 534 0.45 20.42 -22.73
CA TRP A 534 0.98 20.83 -24.04
C TRP A 534 -0.07 20.74 -25.17
N GLY A 535 -1.11 19.92 -25.02
CA GLY A 535 -2.19 19.69 -25.99
C GLY A 535 -1.75 18.88 -27.22
N SER A 536 -0.90 19.46 -28.07
CA SER A 536 -0.57 18.97 -29.42
C SER A 536 -1.81 18.50 -30.22
N ASN A 537 -1.76 17.32 -30.84
CA ASN A 537 -2.73 16.72 -31.75
C ASN A 537 -3.80 15.84 -31.06
N ARG A 538 -4.11 16.09 -29.78
CA ARG A 538 -5.02 15.25 -29.00
C ARG A 538 -6.50 15.67 -29.17
N PRO A 539 -7.39 14.79 -29.69
CA PRO A 539 -8.75 15.17 -30.07
C PRO A 539 -9.70 15.35 -28.88
N HIS A 540 -9.44 14.67 -27.77
CA HIS A 540 -10.35 14.63 -26.60
C HIS A 540 -9.78 15.34 -25.37
N VAL A 541 -8.79 16.23 -25.55
CA VAL A 541 -8.20 17.04 -24.47
C VAL A 541 -8.71 18.47 -24.57
N THR A 542 -9.36 18.95 -23.51
CA THR A 542 -9.97 20.29 -23.46
C THR A 542 -9.07 21.33 -22.80
N TYR A 543 -8.15 20.91 -21.93
CA TYR A 543 -7.24 21.80 -21.20
C TYR A 543 -5.80 21.71 -21.76
N LYS A 544 -5.34 22.78 -22.41
CA LYS A 544 -4.06 22.82 -23.15
C LYS A 544 -3.27 24.15 -22.98
N PRO A 545 -2.94 24.56 -21.75
CA PRO A 545 -2.27 25.85 -21.48
C PRO A 545 -0.90 26.04 -22.16
N GLY A 546 -0.22 24.96 -22.53
CA GLY A 546 1.09 24.98 -23.20
C GLY A 546 1.04 24.98 -24.72
N LYS A 547 -0.13 24.86 -25.36
CA LYS A 547 -0.23 24.63 -26.82
C LYS A 547 0.42 25.75 -27.65
N SER A 548 0.11 27.01 -27.35
CA SER A 548 0.66 28.15 -28.09
C SER A 548 2.18 28.25 -27.96
N VAL A 549 2.70 27.91 -26.78
CA VAL A 549 4.14 27.86 -26.52
C VAL A 549 4.81 26.74 -27.32
N LEU A 550 4.22 25.54 -27.32
CA LEU A 550 4.74 24.40 -28.08
C LEU A 550 4.87 24.72 -29.56
N ASP A 551 3.82 25.30 -30.15
CA ASP A 551 3.78 25.66 -31.57
C ASP A 551 4.82 26.74 -31.91
N SER A 552 5.06 27.67 -30.99
CA SER A 552 6.06 28.73 -31.16
C SER A 552 7.50 28.24 -31.03
N LEU A 553 7.78 27.29 -30.13
CA LEU A 553 9.13 26.80 -29.88
C LEU A 553 9.58 25.77 -30.92
N PHE A 554 8.65 25.00 -31.48
CA PHE A 554 8.95 23.91 -32.39
C PHE A 554 8.15 24.04 -33.70
N PRO A 555 8.33 25.14 -34.45
CA PRO A 555 7.64 25.32 -35.72
C PRO A 555 8.01 24.18 -36.67
N ASN A 556 7.01 23.64 -37.36
CA ASN A 556 7.16 22.57 -38.36
C ASN A 556 7.73 21.24 -37.83
N LYS A 557 7.69 21.00 -36.51
CA LYS A 557 8.06 19.70 -35.92
C LYS A 557 6.86 18.79 -35.76
N LYS A 558 7.04 17.49 -36.04
CA LYS A 558 6.05 16.45 -35.76
C LYS A 558 6.11 16.07 -34.27
N ILE A 559 5.20 16.62 -33.47
CA ILE A 559 5.16 16.38 -32.02
C ILE A 559 3.93 15.56 -31.63
N ILE A 560 4.16 14.43 -30.97
CA ILE A 560 3.11 13.60 -30.38
C ILE A 560 3.04 13.87 -28.89
N ASN A 561 1.85 14.19 -28.38
CA ASN A 561 1.62 14.34 -26.94
C ASN A 561 0.92 13.10 -26.35
N ALA A 562 1.69 12.29 -25.64
CA ALA A 562 1.26 11.09 -24.91
C ALA A 562 1.10 11.32 -23.38
N GLY A 563 0.76 12.54 -22.98
CA GLY A 563 0.37 12.88 -21.60
C GLY A 563 -1.08 12.50 -21.29
N ILE A 564 -1.34 11.92 -20.12
CA ILE A 564 -2.69 11.67 -19.61
C ILE A 564 -2.81 12.17 -18.17
N SER A 565 -3.80 13.02 -17.89
CA SER A 565 -4.04 13.53 -16.55
C SER A 565 -4.27 12.42 -15.52
N GLY A 566 -3.69 12.58 -14.33
CA GLY A 566 -3.73 11.57 -13.26
C GLY A 566 -2.72 10.44 -13.38
N ASP A 567 -2.06 10.26 -14.53
CA ASP A 567 -1.11 9.15 -14.73
C ASP A 567 0.01 9.14 -13.71
N ARG A 568 0.31 7.93 -13.28
CA ARG A 568 1.43 7.56 -12.40
C ARG A 568 2.42 6.68 -13.16
N THR A 569 3.50 6.31 -12.50
CA THR A 569 4.52 5.45 -13.10
C THR A 569 3.91 4.14 -13.65
N GLN A 570 3.07 3.46 -12.87
CA GLN A 570 2.38 2.23 -13.27
C GLN A 570 1.50 2.37 -14.51
N ASN A 571 0.90 3.56 -14.71
CA ASN A 571 0.00 3.80 -15.82
C ASN A 571 0.77 4.05 -17.11
N VAL A 572 1.84 4.85 -17.03
CA VAL A 572 2.79 5.03 -18.14
C VAL A 572 3.43 3.69 -18.51
N LEU A 573 3.87 2.89 -17.53
CA LEU A 573 4.38 1.54 -17.74
C LEU A 573 3.39 0.67 -18.52
N TYR A 574 2.12 0.66 -18.11
CA TYR A 574 1.09 -0.11 -18.79
C TYR A 574 0.92 0.32 -20.24
N ARG A 575 0.85 1.63 -20.51
CA ARG A 575 0.65 2.15 -21.86
C ARG A 575 1.83 1.86 -22.78
N ILE A 576 3.06 2.07 -22.32
CA ILE A 576 4.26 1.75 -23.14
C ILE A 576 4.35 0.24 -23.37
N LYS A 577 4.06 -0.58 -22.36
CA LYS A 577 4.13 -2.05 -22.48
C LYS A 577 3.15 -2.55 -23.53
N ASN A 578 1.88 -2.13 -23.44
CA ASN A 578 0.78 -2.70 -24.22
C ASN A 578 0.44 -1.91 -25.50
N GLY A 579 0.97 -0.70 -25.66
CA GLY A 579 0.79 0.12 -26.85
C GLY A 579 1.99 0.08 -27.82
N HIS A 580 1.89 0.87 -28.89
CA HIS A 580 2.76 0.91 -30.06
C HIS A 580 3.57 2.22 -30.13
N TYR A 581 4.09 2.67 -28.98
CA TYR A 581 4.75 3.96 -28.82
C TYR A 581 6.06 4.07 -29.64
N GLU A 582 6.66 2.94 -29.97
CA GLU A 582 7.86 2.82 -30.80
C GLU A 582 7.59 2.99 -32.29
N LYS A 583 6.35 2.78 -32.76
CA LYS A 583 6.02 2.82 -34.19
C LYS A 583 6.25 4.20 -34.79
N CYS A 584 6.11 5.25 -33.98
CA CYS A 584 6.38 6.61 -34.43
C CYS A 584 7.86 6.98 -34.53
N ARG A 585 8.78 6.06 -34.22
CA ARG A 585 10.25 6.22 -34.35
C ARG A 585 10.73 7.61 -33.87
N PRO A 586 10.43 8.00 -32.63
CA PRO A 586 10.69 9.36 -32.19
C PRO A 586 12.19 9.64 -32.17
N LYS A 587 12.63 10.80 -32.69
CA LYS A 587 14.03 11.24 -32.54
C LYS A 587 14.35 11.54 -31.07
N VAL A 588 13.42 12.22 -30.39
CA VAL A 588 13.51 12.53 -28.96
C VAL A 588 12.22 12.11 -28.25
N ALA A 589 12.34 11.39 -27.15
CA ALA A 589 11.24 11.14 -26.22
C ALA A 589 11.47 11.92 -24.92
N VAL A 590 10.47 12.65 -24.44
CA VAL A 590 10.53 13.41 -23.17
C VAL A 590 9.64 12.72 -22.15
N ILE A 591 10.23 12.18 -21.08
CA ILE A 591 9.50 11.44 -20.04
C ILE A 591 9.46 12.28 -18.76
N THR A 592 8.26 12.72 -18.38
CA THR A 592 8.00 13.54 -17.18
C THR A 592 6.88 12.93 -16.34
N ILE A 593 7.23 12.25 -15.25
CA ILE A 593 6.30 11.43 -14.48
C ILE A 593 6.74 11.29 -13.02
N GLY A 594 5.78 11.02 -12.12
CA GLY A 594 6.04 10.68 -10.71
C GLY A 594 5.25 11.53 -9.71
N VAL A 595 4.83 12.75 -10.06
CA VAL A 595 4.15 13.65 -9.10
C VAL A 595 2.82 13.09 -8.59
N ASN A 596 2.06 12.37 -9.43
CA ASN A 596 0.77 11.79 -9.02
C ASN A 596 0.90 10.57 -8.08
N ASN A 597 2.09 9.97 -7.98
CA ASN A 597 2.35 8.91 -7.00
C ASN A 597 2.41 9.46 -5.56
N PHE A 598 2.58 10.78 -5.39
CA PHE A 598 2.63 11.40 -4.07
C PHE A 598 1.31 11.24 -3.30
N ILE A 599 0.18 11.14 -4.02
CA ILE A 599 -1.19 11.12 -3.47
C ILE A 599 -1.51 9.78 -2.76
N ASN A 600 -0.80 8.69 -3.08
CA ASN A 600 -1.14 7.33 -2.61
C ASN A 600 -0.10 6.69 -1.70
N ASP A 601 0.65 7.51 -0.96
CA ASP A 601 1.67 7.07 0.00
C ASP A 601 2.83 6.26 -0.61
N ASP A 602 3.08 6.35 -1.93
CA ASP A 602 4.31 5.81 -2.52
C ASP A 602 5.49 6.68 -2.06
N ASN A 603 6.51 6.12 -1.41
CA ASN A 603 7.67 6.88 -0.96
C ASN A 603 8.64 7.20 -2.12
N ALA A 604 9.68 8.01 -1.87
CA ALA A 604 10.60 8.45 -2.91
C ALA A 604 11.30 7.29 -3.64
N VAL A 605 11.71 6.25 -2.91
CA VAL A 605 12.39 5.08 -3.47
C VAL A 605 11.43 4.27 -4.35
N GLU A 606 10.18 4.11 -3.92
CA GLU A 606 9.15 3.43 -4.69
C GLU A 606 8.89 4.13 -6.04
N ILE A 607 8.77 5.45 -6.01
CA ILE A 607 8.56 6.29 -7.21
C ILE A 607 9.76 6.20 -8.15
N VAL A 608 10.98 6.28 -7.62
CA VAL A 608 12.22 6.20 -8.41
C VAL A 608 12.30 4.85 -9.13
N ALA A 609 12.02 3.74 -8.43
CA ALA A 609 11.99 2.41 -9.06
C ALA A 609 10.94 2.33 -10.18
N GLY A 610 9.77 2.95 -9.99
CA GLY A 610 8.74 3.06 -11.04
C GLY A 610 9.22 3.84 -12.26
N ILE A 611 9.94 4.95 -12.05
CA ILE A 611 10.55 5.75 -13.11
C ILE A 611 11.65 4.97 -13.84
N GLU A 612 12.54 4.31 -13.10
CA GLU A 612 13.61 3.47 -13.66
C GLU A 612 13.03 2.38 -14.56
N ARG A 613 11.98 1.69 -14.10
CA ARG A 613 11.29 0.67 -14.91
C ARG A 613 10.71 1.23 -16.22
N ILE A 614 10.21 2.48 -16.21
CA ILE A 614 9.72 3.15 -17.43
C ILE A 614 10.88 3.38 -18.39
N VAL A 615 12.00 3.87 -17.88
CA VAL A 615 13.18 4.18 -18.68
C VAL A 615 13.76 2.92 -19.30
N GLU A 616 13.90 1.84 -18.54
CA GLU A 616 14.32 0.54 -19.06
C GLU A 616 13.40 0.05 -20.19
N LEU A 617 12.09 0.06 -19.95
CA LEU A 617 11.11 -0.39 -20.93
C LEU A 617 11.14 0.48 -22.20
N ALA A 618 11.12 1.80 -22.04
CA ALA A 618 11.17 2.74 -23.17
C ALA A 618 12.48 2.60 -23.96
N SER A 619 13.62 2.50 -23.28
CA SER A 619 14.93 2.34 -23.94
C SER A 619 15.03 1.00 -24.69
N SER A 620 14.41 -0.06 -24.16
CA SER A 620 14.37 -1.36 -24.84
C SER A 620 13.43 -1.42 -26.04
N LYS A 621 12.38 -0.60 -26.03
CA LYS A 621 11.30 -0.65 -27.03
C LYS A 621 11.50 0.37 -28.15
N PHE A 622 12.11 1.52 -27.86
CA PHE A 622 12.44 2.54 -28.85
C PHE A 622 13.72 2.19 -29.61
N SER A 623 13.93 2.87 -30.74
CA SER A 623 15.17 2.76 -31.51
C SER A 623 16.36 3.17 -30.65
N SER A 624 17.52 2.53 -30.82
CA SER A 624 18.77 2.93 -30.18
C SER A 624 19.21 4.36 -30.54
N GLN A 625 18.67 4.91 -31.64
CA GLN A 625 18.88 6.31 -32.05
C GLN A 625 17.99 7.30 -31.31
N THR A 626 16.87 6.85 -30.74
CA THR A 626 15.97 7.70 -29.94
C THR A 626 16.69 8.17 -28.69
N LYS A 627 16.78 9.48 -28.50
CA LYS A 627 17.27 10.08 -27.24
C LYS A 627 16.12 10.30 -26.27
N ILE A 628 16.29 9.91 -25.02
CA ILE A 628 15.27 10.04 -23.99
C ILE A 628 15.68 11.14 -23.00
N LEU A 629 14.90 12.21 -22.91
CA LEU A 629 15.04 13.22 -21.86
C LEU A 629 14.21 12.83 -20.65
N LEU A 630 14.87 12.46 -19.55
CA LEU A 630 14.23 11.99 -18.32
C LEU A 630 14.16 13.13 -17.29
N PHE A 631 12.95 13.60 -17.00
CA PHE A 631 12.73 14.67 -16.01
C PHE A 631 12.40 14.17 -14.61
N GLY A 632 11.76 12.99 -14.46
CA GLY A 632 11.07 12.66 -13.21
C GLY A 632 9.89 13.62 -12.95
N PRO A 633 9.49 13.89 -11.69
CA PRO A 633 8.53 14.96 -11.42
C PRO A 633 9.16 16.34 -11.70
N LEU A 634 8.36 17.32 -12.13
CA LEU A 634 8.81 18.71 -12.09
C LEU A 634 8.83 19.23 -10.64
N PRO A 635 9.55 20.33 -10.35
CA PRO A 635 9.50 21.03 -9.06
C PRO A 635 8.07 21.14 -8.54
N THR A 636 7.84 20.69 -7.30
CA THR A 636 6.53 20.68 -6.65
C THR A 636 6.64 20.91 -5.14
N GLY A 637 5.58 21.44 -4.54
CA GLY A 637 5.61 22.00 -3.18
C GLY A 637 6.09 23.44 -3.25
N VAL A 638 5.19 24.37 -2.85
CA VAL A 638 5.40 25.82 -2.97
C VAL A 638 6.66 26.22 -2.21
N GLU A 639 6.66 25.98 -0.89
CA GLU A 639 7.81 26.25 -0.04
C GLU A 639 8.90 25.19 -0.18
N SER A 640 10.15 25.65 -0.02
CA SER A 640 11.37 24.86 -0.21
C SER A 640 11.54 23.74 0.84
N ASP A 641 10.84 23.83 1.96
CA ASP A 641 10.87 22.89 3.09
C ASP A 641 9.56 22.08 3.26
N SER A 642 8.56 22.30 2.39
CA SER A 642 7.31 21.54 2.44
C SER A 642 7.53 20.04 2.26
N ASP A 643 6.68 19.20 2.86
CA ASP A 643 6.77 17.72 2.73
C ASP A 643 6.83 17.25 1.28
N ARG A 644 6.07 17.91 0.41
CA ARG A 644 6.06 17.63 -1.04
C ARG A 644 7.41 17.99 -1.66
N ARG A 645 8.02 19.12 -1.29
CA ARG A 645 9.34 19.51 -1.78
C ARG A 645 10.44 18.58 -1.26
N MET A 646 10.41 18.20 0.01
CA MET A 646 11.38 17.24 0.58
C MET A 646 11.32 15.89 -0.15
N LYS A 647 10.12 15.40 -0.44
CA LYS A 647 9.92 14.17 -1.22
C LYS A 647 10.40 14.31 -2.67
N TYR A 648 10.12 15.43 -3.33
CA TYR A 648 10.69 15.77 -4.64
C TYR A 648 12.22 15.76 -4.61
N ASN A 649 12.85 16.45 -3.66
CA ASN A 649 14.31 16.50 -3.52
C ASN A 649 14.88 15.09 -3.30
N SER A 650 14.23 14.27 -2.47
CA SER A 650 14.62 12.87 -2.27
C SER A 650 14.58 12.06 -3.58
N ILE A 651 13.51 12.18 -4.37
CA ILE A 651 13.41 11.51 -5.69
C ILE A 651 14.57 11.94 -6.59
N HIS A 652 14.82 13.23 -6.74
CA HIS A 652 15.88 13.72 -7.64
C HIS A 652 17.29 13.37 -7.15
N ASN A 653 17.51 13.28 -5.83
CA ASN A 653 18.78 12.80 -5.27
C ASN A 653 19.06 11.34 -5.60
N HIS A 654 18.03 10.51 -5.77
CA HIS A 654 18.17 9.12 -6.23
C HIS A 654 18.30 9.06 -7.77
N LEU A 655 17.47 9.79 -8.52
CA LEU A 655 17.52 9.80 -9.99
C LEU A 655 18.90 10.21 -10.53
N LYS A 656 19.56 11.20 -9.91
CA LYS A 656 20.93 11.64 -10.27
C LYS A 656 21.99 10.54 -10.13
N LYS A 657 21.72 9.51 -9.33
CA LYS A 657 22.65 8.41 -9.02
C LYS A 657 22.33 7.12 -9.79
N LEU A 658 21.21 7.09 -10.54
CA LEU A 658 20.86 5.93 -11.33
C LEU A 658 21.87 5.74 -12.47
N SER A 659 22.18 4.47 -12.75
CA SER A 659 22.91 4.09 -13.96
C SER A 659 21.91 4.07 -15.12
N LEU A 660 21.89 5.15 -15.89
CA LEU A 660 20.97 5.30 -17.02
C LEU A 660 21.58 4.73 -18.31
N PRO A 661 20.77 4.16 -19.23
CA PRO A 661 21.23 3.79 -20.55
C PRO A 661 21.84 4.97 -21.33
N ASP A 662 22.80 4.71 -22.22
CA ASP A 662 23.55 5.75 -22.96
C ASP A 662 22.69 6.72 -23.78
N ASN A 663 21.50 6.29 -24.19
CA ASN A 663 20.55 7.12 -24.93
C ASN A 663 19.63 7.95 -24.03
N VAL A 664 19.78 7.89 -22.70
CA VAL A 664 18.96 8.59 -21.72
C VAL A 664 19.74 9.73 -21.07
N ILE A 665 19.14 10.91 -21.03
CA ILE A 665 19.73 12.13 -20.48
C ILE A 665 18.85 12.60 -19.32
N TYR A 666 19.43 12.62 -18.12
CA TYR A 666 18.76 13.16 -16.95
C TYR A 666 18.61 14.69 -17.06
N CYS A 667 17.40 15.16 -16.77
CA CYS A 667 17.01 16.57 -16.81
C CYS A 667 16.39 16.98 -15.47
N ASN A 668 16.77 18.14 -14.97
CA ASN A 668 16.11 18.74 -13.81
C ASN A 668 16.09 20.26 -13.96
N PRO A 669 14.92 20.86 -14.28
CA PRO A 669 14.80 22.30 -14.50
C PRO A 669 14.45 23.05 -13.20
N VAL A 670 14.99 22.62 -12.05
CA VAL A 670 14.62 23.21 -10.75
C VAL A 670 15.03 24.67 -10.65
N GLU A 671 16.24 25.00 -11.08
CA GLU A 671 16.78 26.37 -11.04
C GLU A 671 15.99 27.34 -11.93
N GLU A 672 15.44 26.85 -13.03
CA GLU A 672 14.64 27.65 -13.96
C GLU A 672 13.20 27.87 -13.48
N LEU A 673 12.69 27.01 -12.60
CA LEU A 673 11.29 26.98 -12.17
C LEU A 673 11.06 27.44 -10.72
N THR A 674 12.14 27.70 -9.98
CA THR A 674 12.10 28.30 -8.63
C THR A 674 12.65 29.72 -8.63
N ASP A 675 12.36 30.46 -7.57
CA ASP A 675 13.02 31.73 -7.28
C ASP A 675 14.38 31.54 -6.59
N ALA A 676 15.03 32.65 -6.22
CA ALA A 676 16.33 32.65 -5.55
C ALA A 676 16.33 31.99 -4.16
N ASN A 677 15.16 31.85 -3.52
CA ASN A 677 15.00 31.18 -2.23
C ASN A 677 14.68 29.68 -2.38
N GLY A 678 14.59 29.18 -3.62
CA GLY A 678 14.21 27.80 -3.93
C GLY A 678 12.71 27.54 -3.80
N THR A 679 11.89 28.59 -3.61
CA THR A 679 10.43 28.51 -3.59
C THR A 679 9.92 28.45 -5.02
N LEU A 680 8.80 27.76 -5.27
CA LEU A 680 8.20 27.74 -6.61
C LEU A 680 7.86 29.15 -7.08
N ASN A 681 8.28 29.50 -8.29
CA ASN A 681 7.86 30.75 -8.89
C ASN A 681 6.37 30.66 -9.29
N LEU A 682 5.50 31.30 -8.50
CA LEU A 682 4.05 31.29 -8.72
C LEU A 682 3.60 32.10 -9.95
N ASP A 683 4.48 32.84 -10.63
CA ASP A 683 4.17 33.34 -11.99
C ASP A 683 4.21 32.22 -13.04
N LEU A 684 4.97 31.16 -12.76
CA LEU A 684 5.14 30.01 -13.63
C LEU A 684 4.18 28.86 -13.29
N TYR A 685 3.69 28.80 -12.04
CA TYR A 685 2.82 27.74 -11.52
C TYR A 685 1.43 28.23 -11.12
N SER A 686 0.44 27.34 -11.13
CA SER A 686 -0.81 27.54 -10.38
C SER A 686 -0.57 27.45 -8.87
N ASN A 687 -1.52 27.94 -8.09
CA ASN A 687 -1.44 27.96 -6.63
C ASN A 687 -1.50 26.55 -6.00
N ASP A 688 -1.74 25.50 -6.79
CA ASP A 688 -1.68 24.10 -6.32
C ASP A 688 -0.23 23.59 -6.13
N GLY A 689 0.77 24.34 -6.62
CA GLY A 689 2.19 23.98 -6.54
C GLY A 689 2.57 22.74 -7.35
N ILE A 690 1.82 22.43 -8.41
CA ILE A 690 2.01 21.28 -9.32
C ILE A 690 1.92 21.72 -10.79
N HIS A 691 0.85 22.41 -11.19
CA HIS A 691 0.57 22.64 -12.61
C HIS A 691 1.19 23.94 -13.13
N LEU A 692 1.72 23.90 -14.35
CA LEU A 692 2.31 25.06 -15.01
C LEU A 692 1.25 25.99 -15.61
N LYS A 693 1.47 27.29 -15.49
CA LYS A 693 0.85 28.35 -16.29
C LYS A 693 1.54 28.44 -17.68
N PRO A 694 0.96 29.14 -18.67
CA PRO A 694 1.60 29.33 -19.97
C PRO A 694 3.05 29.86 -19.89
N LYS A 695 3.35 30.78 -18.95
CA LYS A 695 4.72 31.26 -18.71
C LYS A 695 5.66 30.13 -18.24
N GLY A 696 5.19 29.23 -17.38
CA GLY A 696 5.94 28.06 -16.95
C GLY A 696 6.22 27.07 -18.08
N TYR A 697 5.25 26.85 -18.97
CA TYR A 697 5.48 26.08 -20.20
C TYR A 697 6.54 26.72 -21.09
N LYS A 698 6.61 28.05 -21.18
CA LYS A 698 7.66 28.74 -21.95
C LYS A 698 9.05 28.45 -21.41
N VAL A 699 9.21 28.50 -20.08
CA VAL A 699 10.49 28.19 -19.41
C VAL A 699 10.87 26.72 -19.60
N TRP A 700 9.96 25.79 -19.31
CA TRP A 700 10.22 24.37 -19.45
C TRP A 700 10.46 23.95 -20.90
N GLY A 701 9.69 24.49 -21.84
CA GLY A 701 9.86 24.26 -23.27
C GLY A 701 11.21 24.78 -23.78
N GLY A 702 11.64 25.97 -23.34
CA GLY A 702 12.97 26.50 -23.66
C GLY A 702 14.11 25.62 -23.13
N TYR A 703 13.94 25.07 -21.93
CA TYR A 703 14.88 24.08 -21.38
C TYR A 703 14.97 22.82 -22.27
N ILE A 704 13.83 22.26 -22.68
CA ILE A 704 13.77 21.10 -23.58
C ILE A 704 14.44 21.44 -24.92
N GLU A 705 14.12 22.57 -25.53
CA GLU A 705 14.68 23.01 -26.82
C GLU A 705 16.22 23.11 -26.76
N ASN A 706 16.75 23.70 -25.68
CA ASN A 706 18.20 23.78 -25.46
C ASN A 706 18.84 22.39 -25.33
N ARG A 707 18.22 21.48 -24.56
CA ARG A 707 18.70 20.09 -24.45
C ARG A 707 18.71 19.37 -25.78
N ILE A 708 17.68 19.55 -26.62
CA ILE A 708 17.61 18.95 -27.96
C ILE A 708 18.72 19.51 -28.87
N LYS A 709 18.97 20.83 -28.86
CA LYS A 709 20.07 21.45 -29.63
C LYS A 709 21.43 20.87 -29.26
N ASN A 710 21.70 20.69 -27.96
CA ASN A 710 22.97 20.14 -27.47
C ASN A 710 23.19 18.66 -27.80
N ILE A 711 22.12 17.92 -28.12
CA ILE A 711 22.20 16.53 -28.59
C ILE A 711 22.62 16.48 -30.06
N GLN A 712 22.19 17.45 -30.87
CA GLN A 712 22.44 17.47 -32.32
C GLN A 712 23.84 18.00 -32.68
N THR A 713 24.51 18.67 -31.75
CA THR A 713 25.86 19.23 -31.93
C THR A 713 26.98 18.28 -31.48
N LYS A 714 26.64 17.10 -30.94
CA LYS A 714 27.54 16.01 -30.56
C LYS A 714 27.27 14.81 -31.45
#